data_AF-T2MIE5-F1
#
_entry.id   AF-T2MIE5-F1
#
_cell.length_a   1.000
_cell.length_b   1.000
_cell.length_c   1.000
_cell.angle_alpha   90.00
_cell.angle_beta   90.00
_cell.angle_gamma   90.00
#
_symmetry.space_group_name_H-M   'P 1'
#
loop_
_entity.id
_entity.type
_entity.pdbx_description
1 polymer ?
#
loop_
_entity_poly.entity_id
_entity_poly.type
_entity_poly.pdbx_seq_one_letter_code
_entity_poly.pdbx_strand_id
1 'polypeptide(L)'
;LNNILCSWTDYLFKMNFICGVIEGFYGSPWVFNERLDLFQRMKVLGLNTYLYGPKDDIKHRREWRVKYTDVEKAMLLRLIQESKANSVEFVYSISPGLDIVFSSDVDVQLLQEKLTQVQLLGCSSFAILFDDIEPELCLTDKSEFRSFGEAQMVLINKIYNFLGEVKIMMMCPTEYCDSRAKPNIETSEYLKTLGDGLHKDIHILWTGEKVVSHTITDQSVKTLTSVLKRKPVIWDNIHANDYDQRRLFLGPYKGRSSKLYQSVSGILTNPNCEYECNFIAFHSLSGWIKYCVSKSKDEIQEVCEYDSKLALEEGIKKWMELFNLKRDIFYGEKFSNKMLLNEINSFVSSEENGESKNNPENESDSSPHKKIKPSLIGFSDVFLLCHLFYLPYEHGDSGQKMLDDFRWLKENAVDVHAIDQYKVHEWNQRAHFFQENCNAVADMFAKFNNIPNRRILQQLYPYIYDLKETVNNLSSFVKWLGSEKRKNSGKLFPENPEAWFFRGGITEEMQRLVPNPKEEKLESRYIVQTIRPYLQHDKVGLYKLCLHQCDFPNAFVTYPDLPGDSELGAFLEFSPENVYVIEIDDVICGYGALCEDARLFYKNISNKWLPSIHERYKTQNNPITWSIEDEAINRLFHPQDVSPTLLNNYPALLTIKMSNKDMNVARRLLKCVCSRLKHNVNVFCRLSESLNRQYETFYRELGFSSIQYDDLPVNEIFYGWKKN
;
A
#
# COMPACT_ATOMS: atom_id res chain seq x y z
N LEU A 1 4.36 -36.03 23.81
CA LEU A 1 4.51 -34.72 23.13
C LEU A 1 5.86 -34.60 22.41
N ASN A 2 7.02 -34.79 23.08
CA ASN A 2 8.33 -34.72 22.40
C ASN A 2 8.52 -35.76 21.27
N ASN A 3 8.08 -37.01 21.44
CA ASN A 3 8.16 -38.03 20.36
C ASN A 3 7.24 -37.76 19.17
N ILE A 4 6.18 -36.95 19.34
CA ILE A 4 5.27 -36.57 18.25
C ILE A 4 5.88 -35.38 17.49
N LEU A 5 6.45 -34.40 18.19
CA LEU A 5 7.12 -33.24 17.56
C LEU A 5 8.27 -33.64 16.61
N CYS A 6 9.10 -34.61 16.99
CA CYS A 6 10.15 -35.15 16.10
C CYS A 6 9.57 -35.74 14.80
N SER A 7 8.38 -36.36 14.81
CA SER A 7 7.82 -36.96 13.59
C SER A 7 7.23 -35.94 12.60
N TRP A 8 6.95 -34.70 13.03
CA TRP A 8 6.32 -33.68 12.19
C TRP A 8 7.33 -32.79 11.45
N THR A 9 8.40 -32.35 12.13
CA THR A 9 9.49 -31.60 11.49
C THR A 9 10.16 -32.44 10.41
N ASP A 10 10.43 -33.71 10.70
CA ASP A 10 11.03 -34.65 9.73
C ASP A 10 10.12 -34.88 8.52
N TYR A 11 8.80 -34.75 8.66
CA TYR A 11 7.85 -34.87 7.56
C TYR A 11 7.80 -33.62 6.68
N LEU A 12 7.81 -32.42 7.26
CA LEU A 12 7.88 -31.17 6.48
C LEU A 12 9.23 -31.04 5.75
N PHE A 13 10.32 -31.44 6.39
CA PHE A 13 11.64 -31.55 5.75
C PHE A 13 11.63 -32.58 4.60
N LYS A 14 10.92 -33.70 4.73
CA LYS A 14 10.73 -34.66 3.64
C LYS A 14 9.90 -34.13 2.47
N MET A 15 9.05 -33.14 2.71
CA MET A 15 8.14 -32.59 1.69
C MET A 15 8.71 -31.38 0.93
N ASN A 16 9.90 -30.89 1.28
CA ASN A 16 10.53 -29.71 0.67
C ASN A 16 9.61 -28.46 0.60
N PHE A 17 8.63 -28.34 1.49
CA PHE A 17 7.73 -27.18 1.53
C PHE A 17 8.36 -26.05 2.34
N ILE A 18 8.48 -24.88 1.70
CA ILE A 18 9.10 -23.70 2.31
C ILE A 18 8.09 -23.05 3.25
N CYS A 19 8.36 -22.99 4.54
CA CYS A 19 7.51 -22.24 5.43
C CYS A 19 8.23 -21.58 6.60
N GLY A 20 7.92 -20.31 6.80
CA GLY A 20 8.23 -19.62 8.03
C GLY A 20 8.01 -18.13 7.88
N VAL A 21 9.06 -17.37 8.11
CA VAL A 21 8.98 -15.93 8.33
C VAL A 21 9.90 -15.20 7.36
N ILE A 22 9.41 -14.13 6.78
CA ILE A 22 10.20 -13.13 6.10
C ILE A 22 10.22 -11.87 6.98
N GLU A 23 11.40 -11.41 7.36
CA GLU A 23 11.57 -10.08 7.98
C GLU A 23 11.67 -9.07 6.83
N GLY A 24 10.54 -8.66 6.25
CA GLY A 24 10.48 -7.91 4.98
C GLY A 24 9.76 -6.56 5.04
N PHE A 25 9.38 -6.13 6.24
CA PHE A 25 8.67 -4.88 6.53
C PHE A 25 9.59 -3.65 6.52
N TYR A 26 8.99 -2.47 6.36
CA TYR A 26 9.62 -1.17 6.54
C TYR A 26 9.67 -0.78 8.02
N GLY A 27 10.67 0.03 8.41
CA GLY A 27 10.89 0.44 9.79
C GLY A 27 12.02 -0.32 10.49
N SER A 28 12.14 -0.10 11.80
CA SER A 28 13.24 -0.65 12.60
C SER A 28 13.31 -2.19 12.50
N PRO A 29 14.42 -2.76 11.99
CA PRO A 29 14.58 -4.21 11.92
C PRO A 29 14.56 -4.86 13.31
N TRP A 30 14.25 -6.15 13.36
CA TRP A 30 14.34 -6.89 14.61
C TRP A 30 15.77 -6.94 15.12
N VAL A 31 15.94 -6.80 16.44
CA VAL A 31 17.29 -6.85 17.01
C VAL A 31 17.79 -8.30 17.06
N PHE A 32 19.11 -8.45 17.14
CA PHE A 32 19.81 -9.73 17.05
C PHE A 32 19.20 -10.84 17.94
N ASN A 33 18.91 -10.55 19.21
CA ASN A 33 18.35 -11.54 20.13
C ASN A 33 16.92 -11.97 19.78
N GLU A 34 16.12 -11.10 19.14
CA GLU A 34 14.76 -11.46 18.71
C GLU A 34 14.82 -12.46 17.55
N ARG A 35 15.80 -12.32 16.66
CA ARG A 35 16.07 -13.29 15.58
C ARG A 35 16.52 -14.64 16.14
N LEU A 36 17.33 -14.65 17.20
CA LEU A 36 17.70 -15.91 17.88
C LEU A 36 16.49 -16.61 18.49
N ASP A 37 15.64 -15.88 19.21
CA ASP A 37 14.40 -16.41 19.74
C ASP A 37 13.45 -16.88 18.63
N LEU A 38 13.44 -16.19 17.49
CA LEU A 38 12.63 -16.57 16.34
C LEU A 38 12.99 -17.96 15.85
N PHE A 39 14.29 -18.26 15.70
CA PHE A 39 14.72 -19.59 15.25
C PHE A 39 14.27 -20.70 16.21
N GLN A 40 14.34 -20.44 17.51
CA GLN A 40 13.88 -21.38 18.52
C GLN A 40 12.35 -21.54 18.51
N ARG A 41 11.59 -20.44 18.36
CA ARG A 41 10.12 -20.46 18.15
C ARG A 41 9.76 -21.27 16.92
N MET A 42 10.42 -21.00 15.79
CA MET A 42 10.18 -21.68 14.52
C MET A 42 10.41 -23.18 14.64
N LYS A 43 11.50 -23.62 15.29
CA LYS A 43 11.75 -25.03 15.60
C LYS A 43 10.60 -25.68 16.35
N VAL A 44 10.11 -25.05 17.42
CA VAL A 44 8.97 -25.56 18.22
C VAL A 44 7.67 -25.60 17.40
N LEU A 45 7.48 -24.61 16.54
CA LEU A 45 6.31 -24.51 15.67
C LEU A 45 6.40 -25.42 14.44
N GLY A 46 7.58 -25.96 14.12
CA GLY A 46 7.82 -26.73 12.90
C GLY A 46 7.86 -25.86 11.63
N LEU A 47 8.22 -24.58 11.77
CA LEU A 47 8.54 -23.68 10.66
C LEU A 47 10.04 -23.84 10.33
N ASN A 48 10.40 -23.82 9.05
CA ASN A 48 11.71 -24.26 8.57
C ASN A 48 12.48 -23.22 7.74
N THR A 49 11.92 -22.05 7.42
CA THR A 49 12.61 -21.05 6.58
C THR A 49 12.47 -19.64 7.16
N TYR A 50 13.61 -18.97 7.32
CA TYR A 50 13.68 -17.55 7.65
C TYR A 50 14.37 -16.80 6.51
N LEU A 51 13.69 -15.79 5.97
CA LEU A 51 14.24 -14.90 4.94
C LEU A 51 14.62 -13.56 5.58
N TYR A 52 15.93 -13.28 5.59
CA TYR A 52 16.49 -12.01 6.03
C TYR A 52 16.32 -10.96 4.94
N GLY A 53 15.37 -10.05 5.08
CA GLY A 53 15.16 -8.95 4.13
C GLY A 53 14.69 -7.62 4.71
N PRO A 54 15.20 -7.18 5.87
CA PRO A 54 14.71 -5.95 6.52
C PRO A 54 15.01 -4.74 5.62
N LYS A 55 13.97 -3.98 5.25
CA LYS A 55 14.07 -2.88 4.27
C LYS A 55 14.98 -1.73 4.70
N ASP A 56 15.05 -1.49 6.02
CA ASP A 56 15.84 -0.41 6.62
C ASP A 56 17.28 -0.84 6.98
N ASP A 57 17.68 -2.08 6.70
CA ASP A 57 19.11 -2.41 6.67
C ASP A 57 19.73 -1.75 5.42
N ILE A 58 20.54 -0.71 5.66
CA ILE A 58 21.10 0.10 4.59
C ILE A 58 21.89 -0.75 3.58
N LYS A 59 22.59 -1.81 4.02
CA LYS A 59 23.41 -2.67 3.16
C LYS A 59 22.62 -3.78 2.48
N HIS A 60 21.34 -3.94 2.82
CA HIS A 60 20.41 -4.84 2.14
C HIS A 60 19.85 -4.21 0.86
N ARG A 61 19.49 -2.91 0.90
CA ARG A 61 18.79 -2.21 -0.18
C ARG A 61 19.52 -0.97 -0.70
N ARG A 62 19.66 0.08 0.11
CA ARG A 62 20.14 1.40 -0.34
C ARG A 62 21.62 1.43 -0.74
N GLU A 63 22.46 0.74 0.02
CA GLU A 63 23.91 0.62 -0.17
C GLU A 63 24.28 -0.85 -0.45
N TRP A 64 23.49 -1.53 -1.30
CA TRP A 64 23.64 -2.96 -1.55
C TRP A 64 25.05 -3.36 -2.03
N ARG A 65 25.74 -2.45 -2.74
CA ARG A 65 27.14 -2.60 -3.20
C ARG A 65 28.17 -2.64 -2.06
N VAL A 66 27.86 -2.06 -0.90
CA VAL A 66 28.80 -1.94 0.24
C VAL A 66 28.88 -3.27 0.99
N LYS A 67 30.09 -3.81 1.18
CA LYS A 67 30.33 -5.05 1.94
C LYS A 67 30.05 -4.87 3.44
N TYR A 68 29.72 -5.97 4.09
CA TYR A 68 29.65 -6.03 5.56
C TYR A 68 31.06 -5.89 6.16
N THR A 69 31.15 -5.11 7.22
CA THR A 69 32.32 -4.96 8.10
C THR A 69 32.58 -6.24 8.88
N ASP A 70 33.73 -6.35 9.56
CA ASP A 70 34.04 -7.54 10.37
C ASP A 70 33.04 -7.77 11.51
N VAL A 71 32.55 -6.69 12.13
CA VAL A 71 31.53 -6.77 13.18
C VAL A 71 30.20 -7.29 12.63
N GLU A 72 29.72 -6.73 11.51
CA GLU A 72 28.48 -7.17 10.87
C GLU A 72 28.59 -8.62 10.36
N LYS A 73 29.74 -9.00 9.77
CA LYS A 73 30.01 -10.39 9.38
C LYS A 73 29.94 -11.35 10.56
N ALA A 74 30.51 -10.98 11.71
CA ALA A 74 30.46 -11.81 12.92
C ALA A 74 29.01 -12.00 13.40
N MET A 75 28.19 -10.95 13.35
CA MET A 75 26.76 -11.04 13.67
C MET A 75 26.01 -11.94 12.68
N LEU A 76 26.20 -11.76 11.37
CA LEU A 76 25.59 -12.60 10.33
C LEU A 76 26.01 -14.07 10.45
N LEU A 77 27.31 -14.34 10.64
CA LEU A 77 27.83 -15.68 10.88
C LEU A 77 27.11 -16.34 12.06
N ARG A 78 26.94 -15.61 13.16
CA ARG A 78 26.26 -16.12 14.34
C ARG A 78 24.78 -16.40 14.06
N LEU A 79 24.06 -15.53 13.35
CA LEU A 79 22.68 -15.78 12.93
C LEU A 79 22.56 -17.04 12.07
N ILE A 80 23.45 -17.21 11.08
CA ILE A 80 23.48 -18.39 10.20
C ILE A 80 23.74 -19.68 11.00
N GLN A 81 24.64 -19.64 11.98
CA GLN A 81 24.92 -20.79 12.85
C GLN A 81 23.72 -21.15 13.73
N GLU A 82 23.07 -20.15 14.31
CA GLU A 82 21.93 -20.35 15.21
C GLU A 82 20.68 -20.83 14.45
N SER A 83 20.46 -20.36 13.23
CA SER A 83 19.37 -20.88 12.39
C SER A 83 19.59 -22.37 12.09
N LYS A 84 20.81 -22.77 11.72
CA LYS A 84 21.18 -24.17 11.45
C LYS A 84 20.99 -25.06 12.68
N ALA A 85 21.42 -24.60 13.86
CA ALA A 85 21.25 -25.31 15.13
C ALA A 85 19.76 -25.55 15.47
N ASN A 86 18.88 -24.70 14.95
CA ASN A 86 17.44 -24.81 15.12
C ASN A 86 16.70 -25.44 13.94
N SER A 87 17.43 -26.00 12.96
CA SER A 87 16.84 -26.57 11.74
C SER A 87 15.96 -25.56 10.99
N VAL A 88 16.43 -24.32 10.91
CA VAL A 88 15.84 -23.24 10.11
C VAL A 88 16.81 -22.87 8.99
N GLU A 89 16.37 -23.02 7.75
CA GLU A 89 17.13 -22.57 6.59
C GLU A 89 17.12 -21.03 6.55
N PHE A 90 18.32 -20.45 6.58
CA PHE A 90 18.52 -19.01 6.50
C PHE A 90 18.68 -18.62 5.04
N VAL A 91 17.76 -17.78 4.54
CA VAL A 91 17.78 -17.24 3.20
C VAL A 91 18.23 -15.79 3.28
N TYR A 92 19.43 -15.50 2.79
CA TYR A 92 19.91 -14.13 2.70
C TYR A 92 19.29 -13.45 1.47
N SER A 93 18.59 -12.32 1.66
CA SER A 93 18.09 -11.54 0.54
C SER A 93 18.88 -10.25 0.29
N ILE A 94 18.78 -9.71 -0.92
CA ILE A 94 19.32 -8.41 -1.31
C ILE A 94 18.38 -7.71 -2.28
N SER A 95 18.24 -6.39 -2.18
CA SER A 95 17.34 -5.57 -3.01
C SER A 95 18.10 -4.53 -3.83
N PRO A 96 18.77 -4.92 -4.94
CA PRO A 96 19.58 -4.00 -5.73
C PRO A 96 18.76 -3.09 -6.66
N GLY A 97 17.45 -3.30 -6.77
CA GLY A 97 16.62 -2.72 -7.83
C GLY A 97 16.44 -1.19 -7.83
N LEU A 98 16.85 -0.48 -6.77
CA LEU A 98 16.69 0.98 -6.71
C LEU A 98 17.61 1.72 -7.70
N ASP A 99 18.83 1.21 -7.90
CA ASP A 99 19.87 1.94 -8.64
C ASP A 99 20.86 1.02 -9.38
N ILE A 100 20.55 -0.26 -9.54
CA ILE A 100 21.36 -1.17 -10.33
C ILE A 100 21.28 -0.82 -11.82
N VAL A 101 22.43 -0.84 -12.49
CA VAL A 101 22.52 -0.85 -13.95
C VAL A 101 22.74 -2.30 -14.39
N PHE A 102 21.72 -2.94 -14.95
CA PHE A 102 21.72 -4.38 -15.22
C PHE A 102 22.82 -4.83 -16.21
N SER A 103 23.16 -3.95 -17.15
CA SER A 103 24.20 -4.14 -18.18
C SER A 103 25.62 -3.83 -17.68
N SER A 104 25.78 -3.25 -16.50
CA SER A 104 27.08 -2.90 -15.95
C SER A 104 27.77 -4.12 -15.35
N ASP A 105 28.87 -4.57 -15.94
CA ASP A 105 29.68 -5.65 -15.38
C ASP A 105 30.22 -5.31 -13.98
N VAL A 106 30.44 -4.03 -13.68
CA VAL A 106 30.87 -3.58 -12.35
C VAL A 106 29.78 -3.83 -11.32
N ASP A 107 28.53 -3.47 -11.62
CA ASP A 107 27.41 -3.70 -10.70
C ASP A 107 27.17 -5.19 -10.49
N VAL A 108 27.22 -5.99 -11.57
CA VAL A 108 27.08 -7.44 -11.47
C VAL A 108 28.21 -8.04 -10.62
N GLN A 109 29.46 -7.61 -10.81
CA GLN A 109 30.60 -8.07 -10.01
C GLN A 109 30.43 -7.69 -8.53
N LEU A 110 30.01 -6.46 -8.22
CA LEU A 110 29.78 -6.04 -6.84
C LEU A 110 28.66 -6.85 -6.17
N LEU A 111 27.61 -7.19 -6.91
CA LEU A 111 26.54 -8.06 -6.43
C LEU A 111 27.07 -9.47 -6.12
N GLN A 112 27.84 -10.04 -7.04
CA GLN A 112 28.51 -11.33 -6.86
C GLN A 112 29.41 -11.32 -5.62
N GLU A 113 30.27 -10.32 -5.47
CA GLU A 113 31.19 -10.20 -4.34
C GLU A 113 30.45 -10.07 -2.99
N LYS A 114 29.34 -9.32 -2.95
CA LYS A 114 28.49 -9.19 -1.76
C LYS A 114 27.85 -10.51 -1.39
N LEU A 115 27.33 -11.26 -2.36
CA LEU A 115 26.73 -12.57 -2.12
C LEU A 115 27.78 -13.62 -1.73
N THR A 116 28.96 -13.63 -2.36
CA THR A 116 30.10 -14.48 -1.97
C THR A 116 30.53 -14.21 -0.54
N GLN A 117 30.56 -12.95 -0.10
CA GLN A 117 30.88 -12.62 1.29
C GLN A 117 29.95 -13.36 2.27
N VAL A 118 28.65 -13.39 2.00
CA VAL A 118 27.66 -14.06 2.85
C VAL A 118 27.70 -15.59 2.67
N GLN A 119 27.97 -16.08 1.47
CA GLN A 119 28.18 -17.50 1.19
C GLN A 119 29.36 -18.07 2.00
N LEU A 120 30.47 -17.32 2.09
CA LEU A 120 31.66 -17.68 2.89
C LEU A 120 31.39 -17.72 4.41
N LEU A 121 30.35 -17.05 4.90
CA LEU A 121 29.88 -17.19 6.29
C LEU A 121 29.06 -18.48 6.49
N GLY A 122 28.82 -19.25 5.43
CA GLY A 122 28.10 -20.52 5.44
C GLY A 122 26.63 -20.41 5.04
N CYS A 123 26.17 -19.30 4.47
CA CYS A 123 24.83 -19.20 3.90
C CYS A 123 24.75 -19.99 2.59
N SER A 124 23.71 -20.82 2.43
CA SER A 124 23.50 -21.68 1.26
C SER A 124 22.25 -21.35 0.46
N SER A 125 21.46 -20.37 0.91
CA SER A 125 20.19 -19.99 0.31
C SER A 125 20.10 -18.48 0.12
N PHE A 126 19.59 -18.04 -1.02
CA PHE A 126 19.64 -16.64 -1.43
C PHE A 126 18.32 -16.18 -2.04
N ALA A 127 18.06 -14.87 -1.96
CA ALA A 127 16.95 -14.22 -2.65
C ALA A 127 17.38 -12.86 -3.22
N ILE A 128 16.86 -12.49 -4.39
CA ILE A 128 17.05 -11.16 -4.98
C ILE A 128 15.69 -10.52 -5.19
N LEU A 129 15.46 -9.35 -4.61
CA LEU A 129 14.14 -8.74 -4.53
C LEU A 129 14.08 -7.48 -5.39
N PHE A 130 13.10 -7.43 -6.30
CA PHE A 130 12.79 -6.29 -7.15
C PHE A 130 11.40 -5.69 -6.84
N ASP A 131 10.97 -5.78 -5.57
CA ASP A 131 9.76 -5.17 -5.05
C ASP A 131 9.93 -3.65 -4.84
N ASP A 132 8.84 -2.90 -5.05
CA ASP A 132 8.74 -1.46 -4.81
C ASP A 132 9.82 -0.62 -5.53
N ILE A 133 9.99 -0.88 -6.83
CA ILE A 133 10.84 -0.11 -7.74
C ILE A 133 10.05 0.33 -8.97
N GLU A 134 10.52 1.38 -9.64
CA GLU A 134 9.95 1.82 -10.91
C GLU A 134 10.35 0.85 -12.04
N PRO A 135 9.41 0.38 -12.88
CA PRO A 135 9.69 -0.57 -13.94
C PRO A 135 10.27 0.11 -15.19
N GLU A 136 11.28 0.96 -15.03
CA GLU A 136 11.96 1.66 -16.12
C GLU A 136 13.44 1.29 -16.17
N LEU A 137 13.91 0.93 -17.37
CA LEU A 137 15.33 0.73 -17.62
C LEU A 137 16.04 2.08 -17.79
N CYS A 138 17.25 2.19 -17.24
CA CYS A 138 18.11 3.33 -17.54
C CYS A 138 18.52 3.33 -19.03
N LEU A 139 19.05 4.45 -19.53
CA LEU A 139 19.42 4.59 -20.95
C LEU A 139 20.41 3.52 -21.43
N THR A 140 21.37 3.14 -20.60
CA THR A 140 22.36 2.09 -20.91
C THR A 140 21.71 0.71 -20.99
N ASP A 141 20.78 0.40 -20.08
CA ASP A 141 20.11 -0.90 -20.11
C ASP A 141 19.13 -1.03 -21.27
N LYS A 142 18.53 0.08 -21.73
CA LYS A 142 17.64 0.11 -22.90
C LYS A 142 18.33 -0.31 -24.21
N SER A 143 19.66 -0.20 -24.32
CA SER A 143 20.39 -0.70 -25.51
C SER A 143 20.68 -2.19 -25.46
N GLU A 144 20.70 -2.81 -24.28
CA GLU A 144 21.09 -4.21 -24.09
C GLU A 144 19.89 -5.15 -23.86
N PHE A 145 18.82 -4.65 -23.24
CA PHE A 145 17.64 -5.44 -22.89
C PHE A 145 16.38 -4.90 -23.56
N ARG A 146 15.53 -5.80 -24.03
CA ARG A 146 14.25 -5.48 -24.69
C ARG A 146 13.19 -5.06 -23.68
N SER A 147 13.28 -5.57 -22.45
CA SER A 147 12.31 -5.28 -21.40
C SER A 147 12.92 -5.33 -20.00
N PHE A 148 12.22 -4.71 -19.05
CA PHE A 148 12.60 -4.73 -17.63
C PHE A 148 12.61 -6.17 -17.07
N GLY A 149 11.67 -7.01 -17.50
CA GLY A 149 11.60 -8.41 -17.10
C GLY A 149 12.78 -9.24 -17.63
N GLU A 150 13.22 -8.96 -18.86
CA GLU A 150 14.41 -9.62 -19.45
C GLU A 150 15.68 -9.26 -18.68
N ALA A 151 15.89 -7.98 -18.36
CA ALA A 151 17.06 -7.52 -17.62
C ALA A 151 17.17 -8.21 -16.25
N GLN A 152 16.07 -8.26 -15.48
CA GLN A 152 16.03 -8.97 -14.20
C GLN A 152 16.26 -10.47 -14.36
N MET A 153 15.57 -11.11 -15.31
CA MET A 153 15.72 -12.55 -15.57
C MET A 153 17.17 -12.92 -15.89
N VAL A 154 17.83 -12.16 -16.77
CA VAL A 154 19.23 -12.38 -17.16
C VAL A 154 20.15 -12.23 -15.95
N LEU A 155 19.98 -11.17 -15.16
CA LEU A 155 20.76 -10.95 -13.95
C LEU A 155 20.59 -12.10 -12.95
N ILE A 156 19.35 -12.50 -12.65
CA ILE A 156 19.05 -13.57 -11.70
C ILE A 156 19.70 -14.90 -12.15
N ASN A 157 19.57 -15.27 -13.42
CA ASN A 157 20.20 -16.48 -13.94
C ASN A 157 21.73 -16.39 -13.89
N LYS A 158 22.33 -15.23 -14.21
CA LYS A 158 23.79 -15.01 -14.12
C LYS A 158 24.28 -15.19 -12.68
N ILE A 159 23.55 -14.65 -11.70
CA ILE A 159 23.89 -14.80 -10.28
C ILE A 159 23.68 -16.24 -9.79
N TYR A 160 22.58 -16.88 -10.16
CA TYR A 160 22.30 -18.28 -9.79
C TYR A 160 23.41 -19.21 -10.29
N ASN A 161 23.80 -19.09 -11.56
CA ASN A 161 24.89 -19.88 -12.14
C ASN A 161 26.25 -19.59 -11.48
N PHE A 162 26.50 -18.34 -11.10
CA PHE A 162 27.73 -17.94 -10.42
C PHE A 162 27.85 -18.53 -9.01
N LEU A 163 26.76 -18.52 -8.23
CA LEU A 163 26.75 -19.05 -6.87
C LEU A 163 26.92 -20.58 -6.81
N GLY A 164 26.61 -21.28 -7.92
CA GLY A 164 26.75 -22.72 -8.05
C GLY A 164 25.63 -23.47 -7.32
N GLU A 165 25.99 -24.53 -6.59
CA GLU A 165 25.02 -25.31 -5.82
C GLU A 165 24.51 -24.53 -4.60
N VAL A 166 23.30 -23.96 -4.75
CA VAL A 166 22.53 -23.33 -3.67
C VAL A 166 21.34 -24.22 -3.30
N LYS A 167 20.93 -24.21 -2.02
CA LYS A 167 19.79 -25.00 -1.55
C LYS A 167 18.46 -24.40 -1.96
N ILE A 168 18.32 -23.09 -1.82
CA ILE A 168 17.13 -22.33 -2.21
C ILE A 168 17.58 -21.05 -2.89
N MET A 169 17.06 -20.79 -4.09
CA MET A 169 17.15 -19.50 -4.74
C MET A 169 15.74 -18.94 -4.92
N MET A 170 15.53 -17.68 -4.56
CA MET A 170 14.27 -16.98 -4.79
C MET A 170 14.49 -15.67 -5.54
N MET A 171 13.44 -15.21 -6.21
CA MET A 171 13.35 -13.84 -6.67
C MET A 171 11.98 -13.24 -6.33
N CYS A 172 11.96 -11.97 -5.93
CA CYS A 172 10.72 -11.20 -5.87
C CYS A 172 10.58 -10.40 -7.17
N PRO A 173 9.53 -10.63 -7.96
CA PRO A 173 9.27 -9.82 -9.14
C PRO A 173 8.84 -8.40 -8.76
N THR A 174 8.90 -7.47 -9.70
CA THR A 174 8.32 -6.13 -9.59
C THR A 174 6.79 -6.17 -9.67
N GLU A 175 6.26 -7.03 -10.54
CA GLU A 175 4.83 -7.38 -10.55
C GLU A 175 4.59 -8.55 -9.58
N TYR A 176 4.56 -8.31 -8.27
CA TYR A 176 4.49 -9.36 -7.22
C TYR A 176 3.09 -9.65 -6.65
N CYS A 177 2.04 -9.06 -7.24
CA CYS A 177 0.63 -9.39 -6.99
C CYS A 177 -0.20 -9.16 -8.24
N ASP A 178 -1.40 -9.74 -8.28
CA ASP A 178 -2.32 -9.63 -9.42
C ASP A 178 -2.60 -8.15 -9.74
N SER A 179 -2.80 -7.34 -8.71
CA SER A 179 -3.08 -5.91 -8.85
C SER A 179 -1.94 -5.10 -9.47
N ARG A 180 -0.70 -5.63 -9.47
CA ARG A 180 0.49 -5.04 -10.10
C ARG A 180 0.80 -5.66 -11.47
N ALA A 181 0.21 -6.80 -11.81
CA ALA A 181 0.40 -7.43 -13.12
C ALA A 181 -0.23 -6.58 -14.23
N LYS A 182 0.54 -6.23 -15.26
CA LYS A 182 0.06 -5.33 -16.34
C LYS A 182 -0.07 -6.08 -17.68
N PRO A 183 -1.25 -6.07 -18.33
CA PRO A 183 -2.52 -5.51 -17.85
C PRO A 183 -3.25 -6.43 -16.85
N ASN A 184 -2.89 -7.71 -16.81
CA ASN A 184 -3.34 -8.73 -15.86
C ASN A 184 -2.32 -9.89 -15.85
N ILE A 185 -2.54 -10.91 -15.02
CA ILE A 185 -1.60 -12.04 -14.88
C ILE A 185 -1.40 -12.78 -16.21
N GLU A 186 -2.49 -13.15 -16.88
CA GLU A 186 -2.49 -14.03 -18.05
C GLU A 186 -1.79 -13.42 -19.27
N THR A 187 -1.83 -12.09 -19.37
CA THR A 187 -1.30 -11.35 -20.51
C THR A 187 -0.09 -10.49 -20.19
N SER A 188 0.37 -10.47 -18.93
CA SER A 188 1.60 -9.76 -18.56
C SER A 188 2.82 -10.33 -19.30
N GLU A 189 3.41 -9.50 -20.15
CA GLU A 189 4.66 -9.82 -20.86
C GLU A 189 5.82 -9.97 -19.87
N TYR A 190 5.82 -9.16 -18.81
CA TYR A 190 6.82 -9.23 -17.74
C TYR A 190 6.80 -10.61 -17.06
N LEU A 191 5.63 -11.07 -16.61
CA LEU A 191 5.49 -12.37 -15.94
C LEU A 191 5.75 -13.55 -16.89
N LYS A 192 5.33 -13.45 -18.16
CA LYS A 192 5.66 -14.46 -19.19
C LYS A 192 7.16 -14.56 -19.42
N THR A 193 7.87 -13.44 -19.50
CA THR A 193 9.34 -13.41 -19.65
C THR A 193 10.02 -14.14 -18.49
N LEU A 194 9.60 -13.86 -17.24
CA LEU A 194 10.10 -14.57 -16.07
C LEU A 194 9.73 -16.06 -16.07
N GLY A 195 8.50 -16.39 -16.48
CA GLY A 195 8.03 -17.77 -16.61
C GLY A 195 8.88 -18.58 -17.58
N ASP A 196 9.15 -18.01 -18.75
CA ASP A 196 9.81 -18.67 -19.87
C ASP A 196 11.31 -18.82 -19.71
N GLY A 197 11.99 -17.84 -19.11
CA GLY A 197 13.45 -17.81 -19.11
C GLY A 197 14.15 -17.88 -17.77
N LEU A 198 13.48 -17.71 -16.61
CA LEU A 198 14.14 -17.99 -15.32
C LEU A 198 14.46 -19.48 -15.18
N HIS A 199 15.62 -19.79 -14.61
CA HIS A 199 16.01 -21.16 -14.28
C HIS A 199 14.93 -21.85 -13.43
N LYS A 200 14.58 -23.08 -13.78
CA LYS A 200 13.42 -23.81 -13.21
C LYS A 200 13.47 -23.99 -11.69
N ASP A 201 14.67 -24.02 -11.11
CA ASP A 201 14.91 -24.22 -9.67
C ASP A 201 14.85 -22.91 -8.87
N ILE A 202 14.63 -21.77 -9.53
CA ILE A 202 14.45 -20.46 -8.88
C ILE A 202 12.98 -20.27 -8.53
N HIS A 203 12.69 -20.11 -7.24
CA HIS A 203 11.35 -19.80 -6.76
C HIS A 203 10.99 -18.33 -7.01
N ILE A 204 9.71 -18.07 -7.29
CA ILE A 204 9.18 -16.72 -7.46
C ILE A 204 8.25 -16.40 -6.29
N LEU A 205 8.50 -15.27 -5.63
CA LEU A 205 7.68 -14.77 -4.53
C LEU A 205 6.39 -14.11 -5.06
N TRP A 206 5.27 -14.32 -4.38
CA TRP A 206 3.96 -13.75 -4.74
C TRP A 206 3.12 -13.39 -3.52
N THR A 207 2.44 -12.24 -3.54
CA THR A 207 1.65 -11.76 -2.37
C THR A 207 0.14 -12.03 -2.49
N GLY A 208 -0.30 -12.60 -3.61
CA GLY A 208 -1.70 -12.88 -3.93
C GLY A 208 -2.33 -11.79 -4.78
N GLU A 209 -3.65 -11.60 -4.64
CA GLU A 209 -4.40 -10.60 -5.41
C GLU A 209 -3.87 -9.18 -5.20
N LYS A 210 -3.48 -8.87 -3.97
CA LYS A 210 -3.01 -7.54 -3.53
C LYS A 210 -1.74 -7.69 -2.70
N VAL A 211 -1.07 -6.56 -2.47
CA VAL A 211 0.07 -6.49 -1.52
C VAL A 211 -0.31 -7.11 -0.18
N VAL A 212 -1.45 -6.71 0.39
CA VAL A 212 -2.07 -7.34 1.56
C VAL A 212 -3.32 -8.08 1.09
N SER A 213 -3.23 -9.37 0.78
CA SER A 213 -4.39 -10.12 0.27
C SER A 213 -5.40 -10.49 1.36
N HIS A 214 -6.67 -10.14 1.18
CA HIS A 214 -7.77 -10.58 2.07
C HIS A 214 -7.92 -12.11 2.01
N THR A 215 -7.94 -12.63 0.78
CA THR A 215 -7.96 -14.06 0.49
C THR A 215 -6.95 -14.40 -0.59
N ILE A 216 -6.38 -15.61 -0.54
CA ILE A 216 -5.60 -16.17 -1.65
C ILE A 216 -6.25 -17.49 -2.03
N THR A 217 -6.75 -17.57 -3.26
CA THR A 217 -7.51 -18.74 -3.73
C THR A 217 -6.62 -19.69 -4.52
N ASP A 218 -6.92 -20.98 -4.41
CA ASP A 218 -6.28 -22.02 -5.24
C ASP A 218 -6.37 -21.70 -6.74
N GLN A 219 -7.52 -21.17 -7.19
CA GLN A 219 -7.73 -20.82 -8.59
C GLN A 219 -6.82 -19.67 -9.05
N SER A 220 -6.70 -18.60 -8.25
CA SER A 220 -5.80 -17.47 -8.58
C SER A 220 -4.35 -17.93 -8.74
N VAL A 221 -3.89 -18.82 -7.85
CA VAL A 221 -2.53 -19.36 -7.92
C VAL A 221 -2.34 -20.31 -9.10
N LYS A 222 -3.36 -21.09 -9.49
CA LYS A 222 -3.29 -21.93 -10.69
C LYS A 222 -3.18 -21.09 -11.96
N THR A 223 -3.93 -19.99 -12.07
CA THR A 223 -3.79 -19.04 -13.17
C THR A 223 -2.35 -18.51 -13.23
N LEU A 224 -1.82 -18.02 -12.11
CA LEU A 224 -0.44 -17.55 -12.02
C LEU A 224 0.58 -18.63 -12.39
N THR A 225 0.40 -19.85 -11.89
CA THR A 225 1.30 -20.99 -12.15
C THR A 225 1.37 -21.31 -13.65
N SER A 226 0.28 -21.12 -14.40
CA SER A 226 0.29 -21.35 -15.85
C SER A 226 1.18 -20.34 -16.61
N VAL A 227 1.30 -19.12 -16.09
CA VAL A 227 2.16 -18.05 -16.64
C VAL A 227 3.59 -18.20 -16.16
N LEU A 228 3.80 -18.39 -14.85
CA LEU A 228 5.12 -18.53 -14.25
C LEU A 228 5.77 -19.90 -14.54
N LYS A 229 5.00 -20.89 -15.00
CA LYS A 229 5.43 -22.27 -15.26
C LYS A 229 6.05 -22.99 -14.04
N ARG A 230 5.78 -22.49 -12.83
CA ARG A 230 6.23 -23.04 -11.55
C ARG A 230 5.29 -22.58 -10.44
N LYS A 231 5.22 -23.37 -9.36
CA LYS A 231 4.43 -23.00 -8.17
C LYS A 231 5.13 -21.87 -7.42
N PRO A 232 4.45 -20.76 -7.11
CA PRO A 232 5.05 -19.64 -6.40
C PRO A 232 5.31 -19.98 -4.92
N VAL A 233 6.15 -19.19 -4.26
CA VAL A 233 6.24 -19.12 -2.79
C VAL A 233 5.47 -17.88 -2.35
N ILE A 234 4.50 -18.04 -1.45
CA ILE A 234 3.70 -16.89 -1.00
C ILE A 234 4.51 -16.04 -0.03
N TRP A 235 4.65 -14.75 -0.32
CA TRP A 235 5.01 -13.72 0.63
C TRP A 235 3.72 -13.18 1.23
N ASP A 236 3.38 -13.55 2.46
CA ASP A 236 2.08 -13.26 3.04
C ASP A 236 2.11 -12.07 3.99
N ASN A 237 1.55 -10.93 3.55
CA ASN A 237 1.47 -9.69 4.33
C ASN A 237 0.18 -9.57 5.17
N ILE A 238 -0.58 -10.66 5.39
CA ILE A 238 -1.83 -10.60 6.17
C ILE A 238 -1.63 -10.03 7.59
N HIS A 239 -0.43 -10.13 8.17
CA HIS A 239 -0.11 -9.59 9.49
C HIS A 239 0.86 -8.39 9.45
N ALA A 240 1.24 -7.89 8.26
CA ALA A 240 2.11 -6.73 8.14
C ALA A 240 1.39 -5.46 8.62
N ASN A 241 2.06 -4.59 9.40
CA ASN A 241 1.51 -3.34 9.93
C ASN A 241 2.37 -2.08 9.67
N ASP A 242 3.48 -2.22 8.95
CA ASP A 242 4.40 -1.13 8.61
C ASP A 242 3.74 0.02 7.82
N TYR A 243 2.68 -0.27 7.07
CA TYR A 243 1.93 0.73 6.30
C TYR A 243 0.99 1.62 7.13
N ASP A 244 0.74 1.31 8.42
CA ASP A 244 -0.07 2.14 9.30
C ASP A 244 0.33 1.94 10.77
N GLN A 245 1.01 2.95 11.33
CA GLN A 245 1.56 2.95 12.69
C GLN A 245 0.50 2.75 13.79
N ARG A 246 -0.79 2.94 13.51
CA ARG A 246 -1.87 2.74 14.49
C ARG A 246 -2.44 1.33 14.48
N ARG A 247 -2.06 0.51 13.50
CA ARG A 247 -2.59 -0.84 13.32
C ARG A 247 -1.66 -1.87 13.93
N LEU A 248 -2.29 -2.92 14.46
CA LEU A 248 -1.65 -4.11 14.97
C LEU A 248 -2.55 -5.30 14.66
N PHE A 249 -1.97 -6.43 14.30
CA PHE A 249 -2.70 -7.62 13.88
C PHE A 249 -2.36 -8.81 14.76
N LEU A 250 -3.26 -9.10 15.71
CA LEU A 250 -3.19 -10.19 16.68
C LEU A 250 -4.26 -11.26 16.42
N GLY A 251 -4.97 -11.18 15.29
CA GLY A 251 -5.89 -12.19 14.81
C GLY A 251 -5.18 -13.41 14.19
N PRO A 252 -5.91 -14.53 13.97
CA PRO A 252 -5.35 -15.77 13.43
C PRO A 252 -5.08 -15.66 11.93
N TYR A 253 -4.18 -16.52 11.44
CA TYR A 253 -3.97 -16.74 10.00
C TYR A 253 -5.27 -17.22 9.34
N LYS A 254 -5.74 -16.49 8.33
CA LYS A 254 -7.07 -16.66 7.72
C LYS A 254 -7.07 -16.32 6.23
N GLY A 255 -8.09 -16.81 5.50
CA GLY A 255 -8.34 -16.44 4.11
C GLY A 255 -7.49 -17.22 3.08
N ARG A 256 -6.73 -18.21 3.53
CA ARG A 256 -5.98 -19.14 2.68
C ARG A 256 -6.60 -20.53 2.81
N SER A 257 -7.29 -20.98 1.76
CA SER A 257 -7.89 -22.32 1.76
C SER A 257 -6.81 -23.38 1.90
N SER A 258 -7.08 -24.48 2.60
CA SER A 258 -6.13 -25.59 2.74
C SER A 258 -5.72 -26.23 1.40
N LYS A 259 -6.55 -26.08 0.35
CA LYS A 259 -6.20 -26.49 -1.02
C LYS A 259 -4.99 -25.73 -1.57
N LEU A 260 -4.77 -24.49 -1.11
CA LEU A 260 -3.64 -23.65 -1.51
C LEU A 260 -2.30 -24.36 -1.26
N TYR A 261 -2.21 -25.14 -0.19
CA TYR A 261 -1.00 -25.91 0.18
C TYR A 261 -0.47 -26.76 -0.98
N GLN A 262 -1.36 -27.32 -1.82
CA GLN A 262 -0.96 -28.15 -2.97
C GLN A 262 -0.51 -27.32 -4.19
N SER A 263 -0.87 -26.05 -4.25
CA SER A 263 -0.68 -25.19 -5.42
C SER A 263 0.49 -24.21 -5.28
N VAL A 264 1.10 -24.13 -4.10
CA VAL A 264 2.27 -23.30 -3.80
C VAL A 264 3.47 -24.15 -3.42
N SER A 265 4.67 -23.61 -3.59
CA SER A 265 5.93 -24.23 -3.11
C SER A 265 6.23 -23.87 -1.65
N GLY A 266 5.56 -22.85 -1.13
CA GLY A 266 5.77 -22.38 0.23
C GLY A 266 4.93 -21.18 0.63
N ILE A 267 4.99 -20.83 1.91
CA ILE A 267 4.40 -19.63 2.53
C ILE A 267 5.37 -19.05 3.55
N LEU A 268 5.81 -17.81 3.32
CA LEU A 268 6.58 -17.00 4.24
C LEU A 268 5.72 -15.83 4.69
N THR A 269 5.40 -15.73 5.98
CA THR A 269 4.64 -14.58 6.51
C THR A 269 5.56 -13.40 6.78
N ASN A 270 5.15 -12.22 6.33
CA ASN A 270 5.70 -10.93 6.73
C ASN A 270 4.76 -10.34 7.81
N PRO A 271 5.15 -10.35 9.08
CA PRO A 271 4.24 -10.09 10.19
C PRO A 271 4.34 -8.64 10.68
N ASN A 272 3.86 -8.35 11.89
CA ASN A 272 3.97 -7.01 12.49
C ASN A 272 5.44 -6.65 12.76
N CYS A 273 5.75 -5.36 12.78
CA CYS A 273 7.06 -4.83 13.15
C CYS A 273 7.42 -5.23 14.60
N GLU A 274 6.44 -5.15 15.50
CA GLU A 274 6.58 -5.51 16.91
C GLU A 274 6.72 -7.03 17.09
N TYR A 275 7.97 -7.48 17.29
CA TYR A 275 8.30 -8.90 17.38
C TYR A 275 7.38 -9.74 18.29
N GLU A 276 7.13 -9.31 19.52
CA GLU A 276 6.33 -10.06 20.49
C GLU A 276 4.85 -10.11 20.15
N CYS A 277 4.37 -9.18 19.33
CA CYS A 277 2.99 -9.15 18.84
C CYS A 277 2.73 -10.21 17.76
N ASN A 278 3.78 -10.90 17.28
CA ASN A 278 3.66 -11.90 16.22
C ASN A 278 3.38 -13.33 16.72
N PHE A 279 3.17 -13.52 18.02
CA PHE A 279 2.95 -14.85 18.60
C PHE A 279 1.77 -15.59 17.94
N ILE A 280 0.62 -14.91 17.81
CA ILE A 280 -0.59 -15.50 17.20
C ILE A 280 -0.38 -15.72 15.70
N ALA A 281 0.26 -14.79 15.00
CA ALA A 281 0.56 -14.91 13.57
C ALA A 281 1.37 -16.20 13.29
N PHE A 282 2.47 -16.41 14.02
CA PHE A 282 3.31 -17.60 13.86
C PHE A 282 2.61 -18.90 14.28
N HIS A 283 1.93 -18.87 15.42
CA HIS A 283 1.25 -20.05 15.97
C HIS A 283 0.11 -20.52 15.04
N SER A 284 -0.72 -19.60 14.57
CA SER A 284 -1.84 -19.92 13.70
C SER A 284 -1.39 -20.28 12.28
N LEU A 285 -0.29 -19.73 11.75
CA LEU A 285 0.30 -20.22 10.50
C LEU A 285 0.77 -21.69 10.67
N SER A 286 1.47 -21.99 11.76
CA SER A 286 1.89 -23.35 12.09
C SER A 286 0.70 -24.31 12.22
N GLY A 287 -0.38 -23.88 12.86
CA GLY A 287 -1.63 -24.63 12.97
C GLY A 287 -2.24 -24.94 11.60
N TRP A 288 -2.31 -23.94 10.72
CA TRP A 288 -2.83 -24.09 9.36
C TRP A 288 -2.03 -25.13 8.56
N ILE A 289 -0.70 -25.12 8.67
CA ILE A 289 0.18 -26.07 7.95
C ILE A 289 0.00 -27.48 8.46
N LYS A 290 0.00 -27.67 9.79
CA LYS A 290 -0.22 -28.98 10.40
C LYS A 290 -1.55 -29.58 9.96
N TYR A 291 -2.59 -28.75 9.90
CA TYR A 291 -3.89 -29.12 9.38
C TYR A 291 -3.84 -29.50 7.89
N CYS A 292 -3.18 -28.71 7.04
CA CYS A 292 -3.04 -29.04 5.61
C CYS A 292 -2.28 -30.35 5.38
N VAL A 293 -1.21 -30.57 6.15
CA VAL A 293 -0.42 -31.80 6.11
C VAL A 293 -1.24 -33.01 6.54
N SER A 294 -1.98 -32.94 7.65
CA SER A 294 -2.80 -34.07 8.11
C SER A 294 -3.84 -34.45 7.05
N LYS A 295 -4.48 -33.46 6.42
CA LYS A 295 -5.44 -33.70 5.33
C LYS A 295 -4.82 -34.29 4.06
N SER A 296 -3.53 -34.05 3.80
CA SER A 296 -2.85 -34.67 2.65
C SER A 296 -2.51 -36.15 2.84
N LYS A 297 -2.53 -36.65 4.09
CA LYS A 297 -2.22 -38.06 4.42
C LYS A 297 -3.44 -38.95 4.45
N ASP A 298 -4.56 -38.42 4.94
CA ASP A 298 -5.81 -39.15 5.03
C ASP A 298 -6.61 -38.87 3.74
N GLU A 299 -6.79 -39.88 2.88
CA GLU A 299 -7.68 -39.83 1.69
C GLU A 299 -9.18 -39.65 2.06
N ILE A 300 -9.48 -39.03 3.22
CA ILE A 300 -10.81 -38.83 3.76
C ILE A 300 -11.26 -37.40 3.43
N GLN A 301 -12.19 -37.33 2.48
CA GLN A 301 -12.91 -36.14 2.01
C GLN A 301 -13.86 -35.50 3.05
N GLU A 302 -13.53 -35.52 4.35
CA GLU A 302 -14.37 -34.83 5.35
C GLU A 302 -14.07 -33.32 5.41
N VAL A 303 -15.15 -32.55 5.24
CA VAL A 303 -15.28 -31.11 4.90
C VAL A 303 -14.98 -30.16 6.09
N CYS A 304 -14.25 -30.56 7.13
CA CYS A 304 -13.96 -29.62 8.22
C CYS A 304 -12.83 -28.67 7.81
N GLU A 305 -13.13 -27.44 7.38
CA GLU A 305 -12.11 -26.41 7.11
C GLU A 305 -11.25 -26.08 8.35
N TYR A 306 -10.07 -25.49 8.12
CA TYR A 306 -9.22 -25.01 9.20
C TYR A 306 -9.95 -23.96 10.04
N ASP A 307 -10.18 -24.25 11.32
CA ASP A 307 -10.85 -23.34 12.24
C ASP A 307 -9.89 -22.29 12.80
N SER A 308 -9.88 -21.13 12.13
CA SER A 308 -9.09 -19.98 12.57
C SER A 308 -9.49 -19.45 13.96
N LYS A 309 -10.76 -19.59 14.39
CA LYS A 309 -11.21 -19.13 15.72
C LYS A 309 -10.64 -20.03 16.81
N LEU A 310 -10.71 -21.34 16.62
CA LEU A 310 -10.07 -22.29 17.54
C LEU A 310 -8.56 -22.07 17.62
N ALA A 311 -7.90 -21.84 16.48
CA ALA A 311 -6.47 -21.55 16.45
C ALA A 311 -6.10 -20.28 17.22
N LEU A 312 -6.93 -19.23 17.16
CA LEU A 312 -6.76 -18.03 17.98
C LEU A 312 -6.85 -18.35 19.46
N GLU A 313 -7.88 -19.06 19.90
CA GLU A 313 -8.06 -19.40 21.33
C GLU A 313 -6.90 -20.25 21.87
N GLU A 314 -6.43 -21.24 21.10
CA GLU A 314 -5.26 -22.03 21.45
C GLU A 314 -3.98 -21.19 21.48
N GLY A 315 -3.83 -20.28 20.52
CA GLY A 315 -2.73 -19.32 20.46
C GLY A 315 -2.69 -18.44 21.69
N ILE A 316 -3.82 -17.87 22.09
CA ILE A 316 -3.95 -17.02 23.30
C ILE A 316 -3.55 -17.79 24.55
N LYS A 317 -4.08 -19.02 24.73
CA LYS A 317 -3.74 -19.85 25.90
C LYS A 317 -2.23 -20.06 26.03
N LYS A 318 -1.54 -20.30 24.91
CA LYS A 318 -0.08 -20.47 24.90
C LYS A 318 0.68 -19.14 25.08
N TRP A 319 0.19 -18.05 24.49
CA TRP A 319 0.85 -16.74 24.59
C TRP A 319 0.85 -16.22 26.03
N MET A 320 -0.26 -16.43 26.75
CA MET A 320 -0.42 -16.06 28.16
C MET A 320 0.63 -16.71 29.07
N GLU A 321 1.18 -17.87 28.70
CA GLU A 321 2.25 -18.50 29.48
C GLU A 321 3.53 -17.65 29.54
N LEU A 322 3.68 -16.65 28.65
CA LEU A 322 4.82 -15.74 28.62
C LEU A 322 4.62 -14.49 29.45
N PHE A 323 3.38 -14.12 29.75
CA PHE A 323 3.07 -12.85 30.42
C PHE A 323 3.60 -12.85 31.85
N ASN A 324 3.66 -14.02 32.48
CA ASN A 324 4.14 -14.22 33.85
C ASN A 324 5.64 -14.55 33.95
N LEU A 325 6.37 -14.64 32.82
CA LEU A 325 7.82 -14.88 32.85
C LEU A 325 8.56 -13.59 33.21
N LYS A 326 9.64 -13.72 33.99
CA LYS A 326 10.49 -12.60 34.39
C LYS A 326 11.24 -12.00 33.19
N ARG A 327 11.65 -10.75 33.41
CA ARG A 327 11.98 -9.66 32.48
C ARG A 327 12.74 -9.97 31.18
N ASP A 328 13.53 -11.05 31.13
CA ASP A 328 14.52 -11.25 30.06
C ASP A 328 14.43 -12.63 29.36
N ILE A 329 13.42 -13.47 29.66
CA ILE A 329 13.34 -14.83 29.09
C ILE A 329 12.62 -14.80 27.73
N PHE A 330 13.35 -15.19 26.69
CA PHE A 330 12.83 -15.43 25.35
C PHE A 330 11.96 -16.72 25.30
N TYR A 331 11.03 -16.82 24.35
CA TYR A 331 10.15 -18.02 24.25
C TYR A 331 10.96 -19.29 24.07
N GLY A 332 11.98 -19.26 23.22
CA GLY A 332 12.84 -20.40 22.96
C GLY A 332 13.75 -20.78 24.14
N GLU A 333 14.15 -19.81 24.96
CA GLU A 333 14.92 -20.05 26.19
C GLU A 333 14.09 -20.84 27.22
N LYS A 334 12.76 -20.68 27.23
CA LYS A 334 11.84 -21.48 28.06
C LYS A 334 11.93 -22.98 27.77
N PHE A 335 12.17 -23.36 26.51
CA PHE A 335 12.27 -24.77 26.11
C PHE A 335 13.68 -25.33 26.26
N SER A 336 14.71 -24.49 26.10
CA SER A 336 16.11 -24.87 26.37
C SER A 336 16.35 -25.14 27.86
N ASN A 337 15.71 -24.38 28.75
CA ASN A 337 15.88 -24.50 30.21
C ASN A 337 15.01 -25.58 30.88
N LYS A 338 14.20 -26.35 30.15
CA LYS A 338 13.40 -27.42 30.79
C LYS A 338 14.28 -28.55 31.37
N MET A 339 15.51 -28.68 30.89
CA MET A 339 16.52 -29.60 31.44
C MET A 339 17.18 -29.00 32.70
N LEU A 340 17.48 -27.70 32.70
CA LEU A 340 18.11 -26.98 33.82
C LEU A 340 17.16 -26.75 35.00
N LEU A 341 15.86 -26.52 34.75
CA LEU A 341 14.83 -26.36 35.79
C LEU A 341 14.61 -27.63 36.61
N ASN A 342 14.85 -28.81 36.04
CA ASN A 342 14.79 -30.07 36.77
C ASN A 342 16.02 -30.31 37.66
N GLU A 343 17.19 -29.79 37.27
CA GLU A 343 18.41 -29.81 38.09
C GLU A 343 18.38 -28.74 39.19
N ILE A 344 17.84 -27.55 38.93
CA ILE A 344 17.74 -26.51 39.97
C ILE A 344 16.71 -26.90 41.05
N ASN A 345 15.59 -27.54 40.67
CA ASN A 345 14.61 -28.03 41.64
C ASN A 345 15.10 -29.24 42.47
N SER A 346 16.11 -30.00 42.00
CA SER A 346 16.75 -31.03 42.81
C SER A 346 17.82 -30.47 43.76
N PHE A 347 18.42 -29.32 43.44
CA PHE A 347 19.37 -28.63 44.32
C PHE A 347 18.68 -27.82 45.43
N VAL A 348 17.55 -27.15 45.14
CA VAL A 348 16.84 -26.28 46.11
C VAL A 348 16.10 -27.05 47.22
N SER A 349 15.99 -28.39 47.12
CA SER A 349 15.41 -29.22 48.18
C SER A 349 16.43 -29.71 49.24
N SER A 350 17.69 -29.24 49.19
CA SER A 350 18.75 -29.74 50.08
C SER A 350 19.41 -28.70 51.01
N GLU A 351 19.05 -27.42 50.94
CA GLU A 351 19.66 -26.38 51.80
C GLU A 351 18.65 -25.36 52.32
N GLU A 352 17.85 -25.72 53.33
CA GLU A 352 17.34 -24.75 54.31
C GLU A 352 17.26 -25.39 55.70
N ASN A 353 18.38 -25.37 56.42
CA ASN A 353 18.45 -25.45 57.88
C ASN A 353 19.42 -24.34 58.32
N GLY A 354 18.89 -23.23 58.85
CA GLY A 354 19.72 -22.12 59.30
C GLY A 354 18.91 -20.93 59.79
N GLU A 355 18.67 -20.92 61.10
CA GLU A 355 18.00 -19.89 61.88
C GLU A 355 18.55 -18.47 61.66
N SER A 356 17.67 -17.46 61.74
CA SER A 356 18.03 -16.19 62.36
C SER A 356 16.85 -15.55 63.09
N LYS A 357 17.18 -15.03 64.26
CA LYS A 357 16.33 -14.59 65.37
C LYS A 357 15.66 -13.23 65.13
N ASN A 358 14.51 -13.10 65.81
CA ASN A 358 13.73 -11.89 66.04
C ASN A 358 14.53 -10.75 66.70
N ASN A 359 14.17 -9.50 66.40
CA ASN A 359 13.51 -8.63 67.39
C ASN A 359 12.79 -7.42 66.77
N PRO A 360 11.78 -6.85 67.46
CA PRO A 360 10.70 -6.05 66.87
C PRO A 360 10.74 -4.58 67.29
N GLU A 361 10.36 -3.63 66.43
CA GLU A 361 9.91 -2.30 66.89
C GLU A 361 8.73 -1.77 66.05
N ASN A 362 7.59 -1.75 66.75
CA ASN A 362 6.52 -0.74 66.80
C ASN A 362 5.76 -0.31 65.54
N GLU A 363 4.60 -0.95 65.41
CA GLU A 363 3.40 -0.43 64.76
C GLU A 363 2.79 0.74 65.55
N SER A 364 2.55 1.86 64.88
CA SER A 364 1.31 2.63 65.05
C SER A 364 1.19 3.63 63.90
N ASP A 365 0.55 3.24 62.80
CA ASP A 365 -0.31 4.20 62.11
C ASP A 365 -1.42 3.52 61.31
N SER A 366 -2.63 3.85 61.71
CA SER A 366 -3.89 3.34 61.18
C SER A 366 -4.29 4.11 59.93
N SER A 367 -4.27 3.46 58.76
CA SER A 367 -5.13 3.84 57.63
C SER A 367 -5.55 2.61 56.83
N PRO A 368 -6.85 2.44 56.47
CA PRO A 368 -7.31 1.27 55.74
C PRO A 368 -7.16 1.48 54.23
N HIS A 369 -5.93 1.68 53.76
CA HIS A 369 -5.66 1.47 52.34
C HIS A 369 -5.43 -0.03 52.14
N LYS A 370 -6.53 -0.77 51.95
CA LYS A 370 -6.49 -2.09 51.31
C LYS A 370 -5.68 -1.92 50.01
N LYS A 371 -4.41 -2.35 50.02
CA LYS A 371 -3.66 -2.62 48.79
C LYS A 371 -4.46 -3.69 48.05
N ILE A 372 -5.34 -3.27 47.15
CA ILE A 372 -6.03 -4.16 46.22
C ILE A 372 -4.89 -4.84 45.45
N LYS A 373 -4.71 -6.15 45.67
CA LYS A 373 -3.78 -6.93 44.84
C LYS A 373 -4.20 -6.70 43.39
N PRO A 374 -3.31 -6.24 42.50
CA PRO A 374 -3.68 -6.03 41.11
C PRO A 374 -4.19 -7.35 40.53
N SER A 375 -5.33 -7.30 39.86
CA SER A 375 -5.91 -8.47 39.22
C SER A 375 -4.94 -9.01 38.17
N LEU A 376 -4.77 -10.33 38.13
CA LEU A 376 -3.91 -10.97 37.13
C LEU A 376 -4.59 -10.89 35.76
N ILE A 377 -3.76 -10.79 34.72
CA ILE A 377 -4.22 -10.84 33.33
C ILE A 377 -4.84 -12.21 33.02
N GLY A 378 -6.07 -12.21 32.53
CA GLY A 378 -6.86 -13.41 32.23
C GLY A 378 -7.06 -13.63 30.72
N PHE A 379 -7.61 -14.80 30.38
CA PHE A 379 -7.89 -15.16 28.98
C PHE A 379 -8.82 -14.16 28.30
N SER A 380 -9.86 -13.71 28.99
CA SER A 380 -10.81 -12.72 28.47
C SER A 380 -10.14 -11.39 28.11
N ASP A 381 -9.10 -10.98 28.85
CA ASP A 381 -8.37 -9.74 28.61
C ASP A 381 -7.57 -9.83 27.31
N VAL A 382 -6.85 -10.94 27.11
CA VAL A 382 -6.05 -11.16 25.89
C VAL A 382 -6.94 -11.44 24.68
N PHE A 383 -8.05 -12.15 24.89
CA PHE A 383 -9.06 -12.38 23.85
C PHE A 383 -9.69 -11.07 23.37
N LEU A 384 -10.05 -10.18 24.32
CA LEU A 384 -10.53 -8.85 23.99
C LEU A 384 -9.47 -8.04 23.21
N LEU A 385 -8.20 -8.07 23.65
CA LEU A 385 -7.10 -7.41 22.94
C LEU A 385 -7.01 -7.90 21.48
N CYS A 386 -6.99 -9.23 21.27
CA CYS A 386 -6.92 -9.82 19.93
C CYS A 386 -8.13 -9.45 19.07
N HIS A 387 -9.33 -9.34 19.65
CA HIS A 387 -10.52 -8.93 18.91
C HIS A 387 -10.51 -7.45 18.53
N LEU A 388 -9.89 -6.59 19.34
CA LEU A 388 -9.75 -5.15 19.05
C LEU A 388 -8.65 -4.90 18.01
N PHE A 389 -7.56 -5.66 18.06
CA PHE A 389 -6.45 -5.65 17.09
C PHE A 389 -6.41 -6.96 16.29
N TYR A 390 -7.35 -7.11 15.36
CA TYR A 390 -7.62 -8.41 14.73
C TYR A 390 -6.88 -8.62 13.40
N LEU A 391 -7.49 -8.30 12.26
CA LEU A 391 -6.94 -8.51 10.92
C LEU A 391 -7.10 -7.26 10.03
N PRO A 392 -6.40 -7.17 8.89
CA PRO A 392 -6.42 -5.97 8.03
C PRO A 392 -7.79 -5.58 7.49
N TYR A 393 -8.69 -6.54 7.32
CA TYR A 393 -9.98 -6.38 6.64
C TYR A 393 -11.18 -6.63 7.54
N GLU A 394 -10.97 -7.04 8.79
CA GLU A 394 -12.05 -7.37 9.72
C GLU A 394 -11.61 -7.14 11.17
N HIS A 395 -12.57 -6.76 12.01
CA HIS A 395 -12.42 -6.71 13.45
C HIS A 395 -12.85 -8.05 14.04
N GLY A 396 -12.36 -8.40 15.23
CA GLY A 396 -12.91 -9.53 15.97
C GLY A 396 -14.33 -9.21 16.46
N ASP A 397 -15.09 -10.25 16.78
CA ASP A 397 -16.52 -10.14 17.10
C ASP A 397 -16.80 -9.09 18.21
N SER A 398 -15.92 -8.99 19.21
CA SER A 398 -16.02 -8.00 20.30
C SER A 398 -15.80 -6.56 19.83
N GLY A 399 -14.79 -6.33 18.99
CA GLY A 399 -14.51 -5.00 18.43
C GLY A 399 -15.59 -4.54 17.46
N GLN A 400 -16.08 -5.46 16.61
CA GLN A 400 -17.19 -5.19 15.71
C GLN A 400 -18.47 -4.83 16.48
N LYS A 401 -18.81 -5.61 17.51
CA LYS A 401 -19.96 -5.31 18.38
C LYS A 401 -19.87 -3.94 19.04
N MET A 402 -18.70 -3.57 19.60
CA MET A 402 -18.51 -2.25 20.21
C MET A 402 -18.74 -1.11 19.20
N LEU A 403 -18.29 -1.25 17.95
CA LEU A 403 -18.51 -0.26 16.90
C LEU A 403 -19.99 -0.16 16.51
N ASP A 404 -20.68 -1.29 16.39
CA ASP A 404 -22.09 -1.33 16.01
C ASP A 404 -22.98 -0.76 17.12
N ASP A 405 -22.71 -1.11 18.39
CA ASP A 405 -23.38 -0.53 19.55
C ASP A 405 -23.17 0.99 19.60
N PHE A 406 -21.95 1.48 19.38
CA PHE A 406 -21.66 2.90 19.36
C PHE A 406 -22.41 3.65 18.26
N ARG A 407 -22.43 3.12 17.03
CA ARG A 407 -23.17 3.70 15.90
C ARG A 407 -24.65 3.80 16.20
N TRP A 408 -25.22 2.69 16.68
CA TRP A 408 -26.63 2.64 17.03
C TRP A 408 -26.98 3.65 18.14
N LEU A 409 -26.15 3.74 19.19
CA LEU A 409 -26.33 4.70 20.28
C LEU A 409 -26.28 6.15 19.79
N LYS A 410 -25.36 6.46 18.88
CA LYS A 410 -25.21 7.79 18.28
C LYS A 410 -26.42 8.16 17.42
N GLU A 411 -26.89 7.25 16.57
CA GLU A 411 -28.02 7.47 15.65
C GLU A 411 -29.35 7.61 16.41
N ASN A 412 -29.54 6.83 17.47
CA ASN A 412 -30.79 6.80 18.25
C ASN A 412 -30.75 7.71 19.48
N ALA A 413 -29.74 8.59 19.60
CA ALA A 413 -29.59 9.47 20.75
C ALA A 413 -30.73 10.50 20.90
N VAL A 414 -31.53 10.74 19.86
CA VAL A 414 -32.70 11.65 19.93
C VAL A 414 -33.84 11.03 20.73
N ASP A 415 -33.92 9.70 20.76
CA ASP A 415 -35.00 8.95 21.39
C ASP A 415 -34.93 8.96 22.92
N VAL A 416 -33.78 9.31 23.52
CA VAL A 416 -33.58 9.37 24.99
C VAL A 416 -34.51 10.37 25.67
N HIS A 417 -35.08 11.32 24.92
CA HIS A 417 -36.03 12.31 25.41
C HIS A 417 -37.40 12.22 24.73
N ALA A 418 -37.66 11.15 23.98
CA ALA A 418 -38.94 10.89 23.36
C ALA A 418 -39.97 10.35 24.38
N ILE A 419 -41.26 10.45 24.05
CA ILE A 419 -42.37 9.98 24.90
C ILE A 419 -42.40 8.44 24.96
N ASP A 420 -41.77 7.77 24.00
CA ASP A 420 -41.70 6.31 23.91
C ASP A 420 -40.71 5.72 24.95
N GLN A 421 -41.25 5.31 26.10
CA GLN A 421 -40.49 4.73 27.21
C GLN A 421 -39.77 3.43 26.83
N TYR A 422 -40.26 2.68 25.84
CA TYR A 422 -39.61 1.43 25.40
C TYR A 422 -38.27 1.73 24.72
N LYS A 423 -38.24 2.69 23.79
CA LYS A 423 -37.00 3.11 23.11
C LYS A 423 -35.98 3.72 24.06
N VAL A 424 -36.44 4.51 25.03
CA VAL A 424 -35.57 5.06 26.09
C VAL A 424 -34.95 3.93 26.92
N HIS A 425 -35.73 2.91 27.28
CA HIS A 425 -35.23 1.77 28.03
C HIS A 425 -34.20 0.96 27.22
N GLU A 426 -34.48 0.66 25.95
CA GLU A 426 -33.54 -0.02 25.05
C GLU A 426 -32.23 0.77 24.91
N TRP A 427 -32.32 2.09 24.70
CA TRP A 427 -31.14 2.93 24.58
C TRP A 427 -30.29 2.92 25.84
N ASN A 428 -30.90 3.08 27.02
CA ASN A 428 -30.20 3.05 28.30
C ASN A 428 -29.55 1.67 28.56
N GLN A 429 -30.23 0.59 28.21
CA GLN A 429 -29.70 -0.76 28.36
C GLN A 429 -28.48 -0.98 27.45
N ARG A 430 -28.56 -0.61 26.16
CA ARG A 430 -27.40 -0.69 25.25
C ARG A 430 -26.27 0.23 25.67
N ALA A 431 -26.57 1.43 26.17
CA ALA A 431 -25.57 2.37 26.68
C ALA A 431 -24.83 1.79 27.91
N HIS A 432 -25.54 1.10 28.80
CA HIS A 432 -24.94 0.39 29.93
C HIS A 432 -23.98 -0.69 29.46
N PHE A 433 -24.40 -1.57 28.55
CA PHE A 433 -23.52 -2.62 28.00
C PHE A 433 -22.31 -2.05 27.26
N PHE A 434 -22.47 -0.95 26.52
CA PHE A 434 -21.36 -0.26 25.89
C PHE A 434 -20.35 0.27 26.92
N GLN A 435 -20.83 0.83 28.04
CA GLN A 435 -19.97 1.29 29.13
C GLN A 435 -19.24 0.14 29.83
N GLU A 436 -19.89 -1.01 30.03
CA GLU A 436 -19.23 -2.20 30.57
C GLU A 436 -18.09 -2.68 29.66
N ASN A 437 -18.32 -2.71 28.35
CA ASN A 437 -17.26 -3.03 27.38
C ASN A 437 -16.11 -2.01 27.43
N CYS A 438 -16.42 -0.72 27.58
CA CYS A 438 -15.40 0.32 27.74
C CYS A 438 -14.57 0.12 29.01
N ASN A 439 -15.22 -0.23 30.13
CA ASN A 439 -14.55 -0.53 31.38
C ASN A 439 -13.67 -1.77 31.27
N ALA A 440 -14.12 -2.80 30.53
CA ALA A 440 -13.32 -3.99 30.27
C ALA A 440 -12.01 -3.67 29.52
N VAL A 441 -12.03 -2.72 28.58
CA VAL A 441 -10.81 -2.23 27.91
C VAL A 441 -9.88 -1.50 28.89
N ALA A 442 -10.43 -0.67 29.78
CA ALA A 442 -9.66 0.03 30.80
C ALA A 442 -9.02 -0.93 31.83
N ASP A 443 -9.78 -1.95 32.26
CA ASP A 443 -9.32 -3.00 33.16
C ASP A 443 -8.24 -3.86 32.49
N MET A 444 -8.44 -4.23 31.22
CA MET A 444 -7.44 -4.93 30.40
C MET A 444 -6.13 -4.14 30.35
N PHE A 445 -6.17 -2.84 30.07
CA PHE A 445 -4.99 -1.96 30.09
C PHE A 445 -4.30 -1.94 31.47
N ALA A 446 -5.06 -1.80 32.56
CA ALA A 446 -4.51 -1.81 33.91
C ALA A 446 -3.80 -3.14 34.25
N LYS A 447 -4.36 -4.27 33.80
CA LYS A 447 -3.74 -5.60 33.98
C LYS A 447 -2.47 -5.75 33.13
N PHE A 448 -2.49 -5.32 31.86
CA PHE A 448 -1.30 -5.33 31.00
C PHE A 448 -0.14 -4.52 31.62
N ASN A 449 -0.41 -3.35 32.20
CA ASN A 449 0.62 -2.55 32.88
C ASN A 449 1.31 -3.26 34.05
N ASN A 450 0.67 -4.31 34.60
CA ASN A 450 1.18 -5.08 35.72
C ASN A 450 1.84 -6.40 35.31
N ILE A 451 1.92 -6.74 34.02
CA ILE A 451 2.55 -8.01 33.61
C ILE A 451 4.06 -7.99 33.91
N PRO A 452 4.62 -9.09 34.44
CA PRO A 452 6.06 -9.24 34.64
C PRO A 452 6.90 -9.08 33.36
N ASN A 453 6.41 -9.59 32.23
CA ASN A 453 7.12 -9.54 30.95
C ASN A 453 7.03 -8.12 30.34
N ARG A 454 8.05 -7.30 30.62
CA ARG A 454 8.08 -5.90 30.17
C ARG A 454 8.30 -5.74 28.68
N ARG A 455 8.89 -6.73 27.99
CA ARG A 455 9.14 -6.65 26.54
C ARG A 455 7.83 -6.70 25.75
N ILE A 456 6.95 -7.64 26.11
CA ILE A 456 5.58 -7.72 25.54
C ILE A 456 4.84 -6.41 25.81
N LEU A 457 4.89 -5.92 27.05
CA LEU A 457 4.23 -4.66 27.42
C LEU A 457 4.75 -3.48 26.60
N GLN A 458 6.07 -3.30 26.49
CA GLN A 458 6.67 -2.15 25.80
C GLN A 458 6.26 -2.09 24.33
N GLN A 459 6.18 -3.23 23.65
CA GLN A 459 5.75 -3.29 22.26
C GLN A 459 4.23 -3.08 22.09
N LEU A 460 3.41 -3.56 23.04
CA LEU A 460 1.96 -3.34 23.03
C LEU A 460 1.55 -1.94 23.50
N TYR A 461 2.34 -1.29 24.35
CA TYR A 461 1.96 -0.11 25.12
C TYR A 461 1.40 1.03 24.27
N PRO A 462 2.05 1.46 23.16
CA PRO A 462 1.52 2.54 22.33
C PRO A 462 0.10 2.27 21.82
N TYR A 463 -0.17 1.03 21.42
CA TYR A 463 -1.46 0.59 20.89
C TYR A 463 -2.53 0.50 21.97
N ILE A 464 -2.25 -0.17 23.09
CA ILE A 464 -3.25 -0.35 24.17
C ILE A 464 -3.54 0.95 24.91
N TYR A 465 -2.57 1.85 25.00
CA TYR A 465 -2.76 3.19 25.56
C TYR A 465 -3.67 4.02 24.67
N ASP A 466 -3.39 4.10 23.36
CA ASP A 466 -4.22 4.83 22.41
C ASP A 466 -5.66 4.30 22.40
N LEU A 467 -5.83 2.98 22.38
CA LEU A 467 -7.13 2.32 22.44
C LEU A 467 -7.92 2.66 23.71
N LYS A 468 -7.28 2.53 24.89
CA LYS A 468 -7.90 2.81 26.19
C LYS A 468 -8.41 4.25 26.25
N GLU A 469 -7.61 5.21 25.80
CA GLU A 469 -8.02 6.60 25.81
C GLU A 469 -9.12 6.91 24.77
N THR A 470 -9.05 6.32 23.57
CA THR A 470 -10.12 6.44 22.57
C THR A 470 -11.44 5.92 23.12
N VAL A 471 -11.44 4.74 23.71
CA VAL A 471 -12.63 4.11 24.29
C VAL A 471 -13.18 4.91 25.48
N ASN A 472 -12.31 5.51 26.32
CA ASN A 472 -12.75 6.41 27.40
C ASN A 472 -13.44 7.67 26.87
N ASN A 473 -12.95 8.24 25.76
CA ASN A 473 -13.60 9.38 25.11
C ASN A 473 -14.97 8.98 24.54
N LEU A 474 -15.08 7.82 23.89
CA LEU A 474 -16.37 7.31 23.39
C LEU A 474 -17.36 7.04 24.53
N SER A 475 -16.90 6.46 25.64
CA SER A 475 -17.70 6.25 26.85
C SER A 475 -18.24 7.57 27.41
N SER A 476 -17.37 8.59 27.49
CA SER A 476 -17.76 9.93 27.95
C SER A 476 -18.75 10.60 26.99
N PHE A 477 -18.58 10.41 25.68
CA PHE A 477 -19.50 10.91 24.67
C PHE A 477 -20.89 10.26 24.78
N VAL A 478 -20.96 8.94 24.95
CA VAL A 478 -22.24 8.22 25.16
C VAL A 478 -22.93 8.71 26.44
N LYS A 479 -22.19 8.91 27.54
CA LYS A 479 -22.76 9.50 28.77
C LYS A 479 -23.33 10.90 28.53
N TRP A 480 -22.65 11.73 27.74
CA TRP A 480 -23.15 13.05 27.37
C TRP A 480 -24.41 12.97 26.50
N LEU A 481 -24.46 12.04 25.53
CA LEU A 481 -25.62 11.84 24.66
C LEU A 481 -26.91 11.56 25.44
N GLY A 482 -26.80 10.83 26.56
CA GLY A 482 -27.91 10.54 27.46
C GLY A 482 -28.19 11.60 28.53
N SER A 483 -27.41 12.68 28.60
CA SER A 483 -27.53 13.70 29.64
C SER A 483 -28.42 14.88 29.23
N GLU A 484 -29.12 15.49 30.20
CA GLU A 484 -29.91 16.71 29.97
C GLU A 484 -29.06 17.91 29.50
N LYS A 485 -27.74 17.90 29.78
CA LYS A 485 -26.80 18.97 29.39
C LYS A 485 -26.69 19.16 27.87
N ARG A 486 -26.97 18.11 27.08
CA ARG A 486 -27.03 18.18 25.62
C ARG A 486 -28.08 19.18 25.13
N LYS A 487 -29.24 19.27 25.81
CA LYS A 487 -30.30 20.25 25.47
C LYS A 487 -29.90 21.69 25.78
N ASN A 488 -29.13 21.88 26.85
CA ASN A 488 -28.92 23.22 27.42
C ASN A 488 -27.67 23.96 26.90
N SER A 489 -26.64 23.25 26.44
CA SER A 489 -25.33 23.86 26.12
C SER A 489 -24.84 23.62 24.70
N GLY A 490 -25.33 22.59 23.98
CA GLY A 490 -24.89 22.21 22.63
C GLY A 490 -23.41 21.82 22.49
N LYS A 491 -22.56 22.13 23.47
CA LYS A 491 -21.12 21.88 23.47
C LYS A 491 -20.79 20.67 24.36
N LEU A 492 -20.16 19.67 23.75
CA LEU A 492 -19.65 18.47 24.43
C LEU A 492 -18.29 18.73 25.13
N PHE A 493 -17.49 19.62 24.56
CA PHE A 493 -16.11 19.85 24.97
C PHE A 493 -15.90 21.29 25.52
N PRO A 494 -14.91 21.49 26.41
CA PRO A 494 -14.53 22.82 26.87
C PRO A 494 -14.08 23.71 25.69
N GLU A 495 -14.21 25.03 25.84
CA GLU A 495 -13.81 25.98 24.78
C GLU A 495 -12.30 25.98 24.49
N ASN A 496 -11.49 25.51 25.45
CA ASN A 496 -10.06 25.30 25.31
C ASN A 496 -9.72 23.84 25.67
N PRO A 497 -9.90 22.89 24.73
CA PRO A 497 -9.57 21.49 24.97
C PRO A 497 -8.05 21.27 25.00
N GLU A 498 -7.59 20.38 25.87
CA GLU A 498 -6.20 19.94 25.95
C GLU A 498 -5.72 19.31 24.64
N ALA A 499 -4.42 19.38 24.35
CA ALA A 499 -3.87 18.99 23.05
C ALA A 499 -4.19 17.53 22.65
N TRP A 500 -4.32 16.61 23.62
CA TRP A 500 -4.65 15.20 23.36
C TRP A 500 -6.09 14.93 22.92
N PHE A 501 -6.96 15.96 22.88
CA PHE A 501 -8.27 15.87 22.24
C PHE A 501 -8.18 15.83 20.72
N PHE A 502 -7.18 16.50 20.14
CA PHE A 502 -6.92 16.48 18.70
C PHE A 502 -5.98 15.32 18.38
N ARG A 503 -6.57 14.13 18.21
CA ARG A 503 -5.80 12.94 17.86
C ARG A 503 -5.28 13.00 16.44
N GLY A 504 -4.09 12.41 16.28
CA GLY A 504 -3.49 12.14 15.00
C GLY A 504 -2.83 13.30 14.27
N GLY A 505 -2.81 14.49 14.88
CA GLY A 505 -2.19 15.68 14.32
C GLY A 505 -2.72 16.02 12.92
N ILE A 506 -1.87 16.67 12.13
CA ILE A 506 -2.22 17.11 10.77
C ILE A 506 -2.60 15.93 9.86
N THR A 507 -2.02 14.74 10.06
CA THR A 507 -2.29 13.55 9.24
C THR A 507 -3.74 13.12 9.37
N GLU A 508 -4.30 13.09 10.59
CA GLU A 508 -5.70 12.72 10.79
C GLU A 508 -6.66 13.82 10.34
N GLU A 509 -6.28 15.09 10.49
CA GLU A 509 -7.06 16.20 9.94
C GLU A 509 -7.17 16.12 8.42
N MET A 510 -6.04 15.88 7.73
CA MET A 510 -6.03 15.64 6.28
C MET A 510 -6.84 14.40 5.91
N GLN A 511 -6.72 13.31 6.67
CA GLN A 511 -7.47 12.08 6.42
C GLN A 511 -8.99 12.28 6.56
N ARG A 512 -9.45 13.13 7.50
CA ARG A 512 -10.87 13.50 7.63
C ARG A 512 -11.42 14.28 6.43
N LEU A 513 -10.55 14.92 5.64
CA LEU A 513 -10.95 15.63 4.40
C LEU A 513 -11.10 14.67 3.20
N VAL A 514 -10.51 13.49 3.27
CA VAL A 514 -10.63 12.48 2.22
C VAL A 514 -11.99 11.77 2.36
N PRO A 515 -12.78 11.60 1.28
CA PRO A 515 -14.03 10.86 1.31
C PRO A 515 -13.83 9.46 1.90
N ASN A 516 -14.75 9.03 2.77
CA ASN A 516 -14.67 7.72 3.39
C ASN A 516 -14.90 6.62 2.32
N PRO A 517 -13.93 5.73 2.07
CA PRO A 517 -14.07 4.71 1.02
C PRO A 517 -15.22 3.72 1.27
N LYS A 518 -15.72 3.63 2.51
CA LYS A 518 -16.87 2.77 2.85
C LYS A 518 -18.22 3.38 2.48
N GLU A 519 -18.29 4.69 2.26
CA GLU A 519 -19.54 5.40 1.90
C GLU A 519 -19.64 5.68 0.39
N GLU A 520 -18.52 5.64 -0.33
CA GLU A 520 -18.53 5.72 -1.78
C GLU A 520 -18.24 4.35 -2.41
N LYS A 521 -19.20 3.82 -3.16
CA LYS A 521 -18.91 2.84 -4.23
C LYS A 521 -18.06 3.55 -5.28
N LEU A 522 -16.77 3.74 -5.01
CA LEU A 522 -15.82 4.17 -6.02
C LEU A 522 -15.50 2.95 -6.89
N GLU A 523 -16.23 2.81 -7.99
CA GLU A 523 -15.86 1.91 -9.06
C GLU A 523 -14.46 2.30 -9.58
N SER A 524 -13.50 1.37 -9.45
CA SER A 524 -12.22 1.27 -10.16
C SER A 524 -11.29 2.50 -10.26
N ARG A 525 -10.09 2.36 -9.68
CA ARG A 525 -8.82 3.08 -9.98
C ARG A 525 -8.95 4.27 -10.94
N TYR A 526 -9.09 5.48 -10.41
CA TYR A 526 -8.87 6.68 -11.19
C TYR A 526 -7.53 7.29 -10.80
N ILE A 527 -6.61 7.35 -11.76
CA ILE A 527 -5.69 8.48 -11.87
C ILE A 527 -6.54 9.73 -11.64
N VAL A 528 -6.32 10.48 -10.57
CA VAL A 528 -7.16 11.62 -10.23
C VAL A 528 -6.86 12.73 -11.24
N GLN A 529 -7.62 12.74 -12.32
CA GLN A 529 -7.54 13.81 -13.32
C GLN A 529 -8.33 15.00 -12.80
N THR A 530 -7.61 16.05 -12.42
CA THR A 530 -8.18 17.28 -11.88
C THR A 530 -8.44 18.26 -13.02
N ILE A 531 -9.67 18.78 -13.12
CA ILE A 531 -10.02 19.86 -14.05
C ILE A 531 -10.10 21.14 -13.24
N ARG A 532 -9.24 22.11 -13.54
CA ARG A 532 -9.21 23.39 -12.82
C ARG A 532 -9.01 24.58 -13.77
N PRO A 533 -9.35 25.81 -13.35
CA PRO A 533 -9.03 27.02 -14.12
C PRO A 533 -7.52 27.15 -14.39
N TYR A 534 -7.20 27.75 -15.53
CA TYR A 534 -5.83 28.11 -15.91
C TYR A 534 -5.18 29.09 -14.91
N LEU A 535 -3.91 28.85 -14.60
CA LEU A 535 -3.03 29.71 -13.83
C LEU A 535 -1.84 30.13 -14.68
N GLN A 536 -1.27 31.30 -14.42
CA GLN A 536 -0.21 31.87 -15.26
C GLN A 536 1.03 30.95 -15.40
N HIS A 537 1.35 30.17 -14.36
CA HIS A 537 2.46 29.21 -14.38
C HIS A 537 2.20 27.98 -15.28
N ASP A 538 0.94 27.67 -15.62
CA ASP A 538 0.60 26.54 -16.49
C ASP A 538 1.03 26.75 -17.94
N LYS A 539 1.33 28.00 -18.34
CA LYS A 539 1.65 28.37 -19.72
C LYS A 539 2.75 27.48 -20.31
N VAL A 540 3.81 27.22 -19.54
CA VAL A 540 4.94 26.40 -19.99
C VAL A 540 4.51 24.95 -20.25
N GLY A 541 3.69 24.38 -19.36
CA GLY A 541 3.16 23.01 -19.53
C GLY A 541 2.21 22.90 -20.72
N LEU A 542 1.35 23.90 -20.92
CA LEU A 542 0.42 23.97 -22.05
C LEU A 542 1.13 24.11 -23.39
N TYR A 543 2.17 24.94 -23.47
CA TYR A 543 2.94 25.14 -24.70
C TYR A 543 3.71 23.87 -25.08
N LYS A 544 4.29 23.17 -24.08
CA LYS A 544 4.87 21.84 -24.28
C LYS A 544 3.84 20.82 -24.79
N LEU A 545 2.63 20.82 -24.23
CA LEU A 545 1.55 19.96 -24.70
C LEU A 545 1.18 20.25 -26.16
N CYS A 546 1.03 21.53 -26.55
CA CYS A 546 0.78 21.93 -27.93
C CYS A 546 1.90 21.46 -28.88
N LEU A 547 3.16 21.61 -28.47
CA LEU A 547 4.33 21.15 -29.23
C LEU A 547 4.35 19.63 -29.39
N HIS A 548 4.14 18.86 -28.32
CA HIS A 548 4.15 17.39 -28.39
C HIS A 548 3.02 16.80 -29.25
N GLN A 549 1.95 17.56 -29.48
CA GLN A 549 0.77 17.12 -30.22
C GLN A 549 0.65 17.70 -31.63
N CYS A 550 1.65 18.45 -32.12
CA CYS A 550 1.70 18.84 -33.53
C CYS A 550 2.30 17.69 -34.38
N ASP A 551 2.14 17.77 -35.71
CA ASP A 551 2.54 16.68 -36.61
C ASP A 551 4.05 16.42 -36.65
N PHE A 552 4.85 17.47 -36.42
CA PHE A 552 6.31 17.44 -36.49
C PHE A 552 6.93 18.18 -35.29
N PRO A 553 6.86 17.63 -34.07
CA PRO A 553 7.35 18.31 -32.85
C PRO A 553 8.83 18.68 -32.95
N ASN A 554 9.62 17.82 -33.59
CA ASN A 554 11.06 18.03 -33.76
C ASN A 554 11.42 19.09 -34.81
N ALA A 555 10.44 19.63 -35.55
CA ALA A 555 10.68 20.68 -36.55
C ALA A 555 10.78 22.08 -35.94
N PHE A 556 10.27 22.29 -34.72
CA PHE A 556 10.21 23.59 -34.04
C PHE A 556 11.40 23.78 -33.10
N VAL A 557 12.61 23.83 -33.67
CA VAL A 557 13.86 23.95 -32.89
C VAL A 557 14.15 25.40 -32.52
N THR A 558 13.86 26.35 -33.42
CA THR A 558 14.18 27.77 -33.21
C THR A 558 13.13 28.44 -32.33
N TYR A 559 11.87 28.07 -32.52
CA TYR A 559 10.70 28.67 -31.89
C TYR A 559 9.77 27.59 -31.31
N PRO A 560 10.17 26.94 -30.19
CA PRO A 560 9.40 25.85 -29.59
C PRO A 560 8.02 26.29 -29.06
N ASP A 561 7.83 27.59 -28.83
CA ASP A 561 6.55 28.18 -28.39
C ASP A 561 5.56 28.42 -29.53
N LEU A 562 6.00 28.30 -30.80
CA LEU A 562 5.19 28.61 -31.98
C LEU A 562 3.89 27.78 -32.06
N PRO A 563 3.88 26.46 -31.79
CA PRO A 563 2.63 25.69 -31.76
C PRO A 563 1.65 26.19 -30.69
N GLY A 564 2.16 26.57 -29.51
CA GLY A 564 1.34 27.13 -28.43
C GLY A 564 0.75 28.50 -28.78
N ASP A 565 1.55 29.38 -29.38
CA ASP A 565 1.12 30.70 -29.85
C ASP A 565 0.10 30.63 -31.00
N SER A 566 0.20 29.60 -31.84
CA SER A 566 -0.73 29.37 -32.95
C SER A 566 -2.10 28.87 -32.49
N GLU A 567 -2.13 27.97 -31.51
CA GLU A 567 -3.37 27.28 -31.11
C GLU A 567 -4.06 27.86 -29.87
N LEU A 568 -3.29 28.32 -28.89
CA LEU A 568 -3.79 28.63 -27.54
C LEU A 568 -3.44 30.06 -27.07
N GLY A 569 -2.34 30.64 -27.55
CA GLY A 569 -1.82 31.92 -27.07
C GLY A 569 -2.86 33.06 -27.07
N ALA A 570 -3.65 33.19 -28.14
CA ALA A 570 -4.70 34.21 -28.23
C ALA A 570 -5.82 34.03 -27.18
N PHE A 571 -6.14 32.79 -26.78
CA PHE A 571 -7.11 32.52 -25.72
C PHE A 571 -6.55 32.91 -24.35
N LEU A 572 -5.27 32.63 -24.10
CA LEU A 572 -4.62 33.02 -22.84
C LEU A 572 -4.49 34.55 -22.70
N GLU A 573 -4.37 35.27 -23.82
CA GLU A 573 -4.28 36.73 -23.82
C GLU A 573 -5.65 37.41 -23.65
N PHE A 574 -6.67 36.95 -24.38
CA PHE A 574 -7.96 37.67 -24.45
C PHE A 574 -9.08 37.03 -23.64
N SER A 575 -8.94 35.79 -23.20
CA SER A 575 -9.96 35.07 -22.42
C SER A 575 -9.35 34.05 -21.44
N PRO A 576 -8.29 34.38 -20.67
CA PRO A 576 -7.63 33.43 -19.76
C PRO A 576 -8.58 32.84 -18.72
N GLU A 577 -9.57 33.60 -18.30
CA GLU A 577 -10.60 33.16 -17.36
C GLU A 577 -11.41 31.98 -17.91
N ASN A 578 -11.54 31.87 -19.23
CA ASN A 578 -12.29 30.82 -19.94
C ASN A 578 -11.44 29.63 -20.36
N VAL A 579 -10.21 29.52 -19.82
CA VAL A 579 -9.31 28.40 -20.05
C VAL A 579 -9.29 27.50 -18.81
N TYR A 580 -9.45 26.21 -19.06
CA TYR A 580 -9.35 25.15 -18.05
C TYR A 580 -8.26 24.16 -18.46
N VAL A 581 -7.55 23.63 -17.47
CA VAL A 581 -6.49 22.65 -17.65
C VAL A 581 -6.89 21.33 -17.01
N ILE A 582 -6.37 20.24 -17.57
CA ILE A 582 -6.43 18.90 -17.00
C ILE A 582 -5.05 18.61 -16.42
N GLU A 583 -5.02 18.34 -15.13
CA GLU A 583 -3.82 18.04 -14.37
C GLU A 583 -3.87 16.61 -13.84
N ILE A 584 -2.74 15.90 -13.97
CA ILE A 584 -2.52 14.56 -13.44
C ILE A 584 -1.17 14.58 -12.76
N ASP A 585 -1.13 14.33 -11.44
CA ASP A 585 0.11 14.29 -10.66
C ASP A 585 1.02 15.51 -10.92
N ASP A 586 0.47 16.73 -10.81
CA ASP A 586 1.12 18.02 -11.10
C ASP A 586 1.58 18.25 -12.56
N VAL A 587 1.22 17.36 -13.50
CA VAL A 587 1.53 17.48 -14.92
C VAL A 587 0.29 17.87 -15.72
N ILE A 588 0.42 18.88 -16.59
CA ILE A 588 -0.65 19.30 -17.50
C ILE A 588 -0.79 18.29 -18.65
N CYS A 589 -1.94 17.63 -18.72
CA CYS A 589 -2.25 16.58 -19.70
C CYS A 589 -3.35 16.99 -20.69
N GLY A 590 -3.92 18.17 -20.57
CA GLY A 590 -4.96 18.66 -21.48
C GLY A 590 -5.43 20.08 -21.16
N TYR A 591 -6.17 20.68 -22.08
CA TYR A 591 -6.85 21.95 -21.88
C TYR A 591 -8.14 22.05 -22.69
N GLY A 592 -9.01 22.95 -22.23
CA GLY A 592 -10.13 23.47 -23.00
C GLY A 592 -10.19 24.99 -22.88
N ALA A 593 -10.27 25.68 -24.02
CA ALA A 593 -10.30 27.14 -24.08
C ALA A 593 -11.47 27.62 -24.92
N LEU A 594 -12.22 28.59 -24.38
CA LEU A 594 -13.44 29.12 -24.98
C LEU A 594 -13.36 30.63 -25.13
N CYS A 595 -13.89 31.14 -26.23
CA CYS A 595 -14.25 32.53 -26.39
C CYS A 595 -15.76 32.65 -26.66
N GLU A 596 -16.45 33.48 -25.89
CA GLU A 596 -17.91 33.67 -26.00
C GLU A 596 -18.34 34.49 -27.22
N ASP A 597 -17.46 35.38 -27.70
CA ASP A 597 -17.68 36.23 -28.89
C ASP A 597 -16.52 36.05 -29.88
N ALA A 598 -16.71 35.11 -30.80
CA ALA A 598 -15.75 34.81 -31.84
C ALA A 598 -15.47 36.00 -32.76
N ARG A 599 -16.44 36.91 -33.00
CA ARG A 599 -16.21 38.10 -33.85
C ARG A 599 -15.23 39.04 -33.18
N LEU A 600 -15.45 39.30 -31.89
CA LEU A 600 -14.55 40.12 -31.10
C LEU A 600 -13.17 39.45 -30.96
N PHE A 601 -13.13 38.12 -30.80
CA PHE A 601 -11.91 37.34 -30.73
C PHE A 601 -11.04 37.50 -31.99
N TYR A 602 -11.60 37.24 -33.18
CA TYR A 602 -10.85 37.40 -34.44
C TYR A 602 -10.45 38.86 -34.69
N LYS A 603 -11.30 39.83 -34.32
CA LYS A 603 -10.94 41.26 -34.38
C LYS A 603 -9.75 41.58 -33.46
N ASN A 604 -9.69 41.00 -32.26
CA ASN A 604 -8.55 41.16 -31.35
C ASN A 604 -7.31 40.43 -31.84
N ILE A 605 -7.47 39.27 -32.48
CA ILE A 605 -6.37 38.59 -33.16
C ILE A 605 -5.73 39.52 -34.19
N SER A 606 -6.52 40.09 -35.10
CA SER A 606 -5.99 40.94 -36.17
C SER A 606 -5.36 42.23 -35.64
N ASN A 607 -5.98 42.88 -34.64
CA ASN A 607 -5.55 44.20 -34.17
C ASN A 607 -4.48 44.18 -33.08
N LYS A 608 -4.36 43.09 -32.31
CA LYS A 608 -3.51 43.03 -31.11
C LYS A 608 -2.58 41.82 -31.10
N TRP A 609 -3.11 40.62 -31.37
CA TRP A 609 -2.29 39.40 -31.33
C TRP A 609 -1.29 39.35 -32.48
N LEU A 610 -1.75 39.57 -33.72
CA LEU A 610 -0.91 39.53 -34.92
C LEU A 610 0.27 40.52 -34.82
N PRO A 611 0.09 41.81 -34.46
CA PRO A 611 1.23 42.70 -34.23
C PRO A 611 2.25 42.12 -33.22
N SER A 612 1.78 41.57 -32.09
CA SER A 612 2.67 40.97 -31.09
C SER A 612 3.41 39.73 -31.61
N ILE A 613 2.79 38.98 -32.53
CA ILE A 613 3.35 37.79 -33.17
C ILE A 613 4.41 38.18 -34.20
N HIS A 614 4.20 39.26 -34.96
CA HIS A 614 5.19 39.79 -35.91
C HIS A 614 6.46 40.32 -35.21
N GLU A 615 6.35 40.74 -33.94
CA GLU A 615 7.51 41.10 -33.12
C GLU A 615 8.29 39.87 -32.62
N ARG A 616 7.61 38.73 -32.40
CA ARG A 616 8.19 37.50 -31.82
C ARG A 616 8.85 36.59 -32.84
N TYR A 617 8.33 36.53 -34.07
CA TYR A 617 8.79 35.60 -35.10
C TYR A 617 9.28 36.33 -36.35
N LYS A 618 10.19 35.71 -37.09
CA LYS A 618 10.72 36.24 -38.36
C LYS A 618 10.33 35.30 -39.51
N THR A 619 9.86 35.86 -40.62
CA THR A 619 9.56 35.10 -41.84
C THR A 619 10.73 35.14 -42.83
N GLN A 620 10.91 34.05 -43.57
CA GLN A 620 11.80 34.02 -44.74
C GLN A 620 11.05 34.47 -46.00
N ASN A 621 11.72 35.23 -46.86
CA ASN A 621 11.10 35.81 -48.06
C ASN A 621 10.93 34.83 -49.24
N ASN A 622 11.52 33.63 -49.20
CA ASN A 622 11.50 32.69 -50.32
C ASN A 622 10.72 31.41 -49.97
N PRO A 623 9.48 31.24 -50.48
CA PRO A 623 8.65 30.07 -50.22
C PRO A 623 9.24 28.72 -50.61
N ILE A 624 10.19 28.70 -51.56
CA ILE A 624 10.80 27.46 -52.07
C ILE A 624 11.79 26.86 -51.04
N THR A 625 12.30 27.67 -50.11
CA THR A 625 13.28 27.25 -49.10
C THR A 625 12.71 27.13 -47.70
N TRP A 626 11.38 27.25 -47.53
CA TRP A 626 10.75 27.21 -46.23
C TRP A 626 10.90 25.84 -45.56
N SER A 627 11.35 25.88 -44.30
CA SER A 627 11.19 24.75 -43.39
C SER A 627 9.74 24.64 -42.92
N ILE A 628 9.40 23.53 -42.25
CA ILE A 628 8.08 23.34 -41.61
C ILE A 628 7.81 24.45 -40.58
N GLU A 629 8.85 24.92 -39.89
CA GLU A 629 8.78 26.04 -38.94
C GLU A 629 8.48 27.36 -39.67
N ASP A 630 9.15 27.65 -40.79
CA ASP A 630 8.88 28.85 -41.61
C ASP A 630 7.45 28.84 -42.20
N GLU A 631 6.97 27.69 -42.66
CA GLU A 631 5.61 27.53 -43.17
C GLU A 631 4.56 27.73 -42.06
N ALA A 632 4.84 27.27 -40.84
CA ALA A 632 3.98 27.51 -39.69
C ALA A 632 3.95 29.00 -39.29
N ILE A 633 5.09 29.70 -39.30
CA ILE A 633 5.15 31.15 -39.06
C ILE A 633 4.35 31.89 -40.13
N ASN A 634 4.53 31.54 -41.41
CA ASN A 634 3.80 32.16 -42.50
C ASN A 634 2.27 31.97 -42.36
N ARG A 635 1.81 30.77 -42.00
CA ARG A 635 0.39 30.52 -41.71
C ARG A 635 -0.14 31.34 -40.53
N LEU A 636 0.69 31.52 -39.50
CA LEU A 636 0.32 32.32 -38.33
C LEU A 636 0.23 33.83 -38.66
N PHE A 637 1.05 34.34 -39.57
CA PHE A 637 1.04 35.74 -40.02
C PHE A 637 -0.15 36.04 -40.94
N HIS A 638 -0.63 35.03 -41.66
CA HIS A 638 -1.72 35.14 -42.62
C HIS A 638 -2.92 34.26 -42.19
N PRO A 639 -3.61 34.60 -41.08
CA PRO A 639 -4.78 33.86 -40.66
C PRO A 639 -5.88 33.97 -41.71
N GLN A 640 -6.58 32.86 -41.97
CA GLN A 640 -7.71 32.86 -42.90
C GLN A 640 -8.90 33.64 -42.35
N ASP A 641 -9.60 34.35 -43.23
CA ASP A 641 -10.85 35.02 -42.89
C ASP A 641 -11.92 34.00 -42.54
N VAL A 642 -12.66 34.26 -41.47
CA VAL A 642 -13.72 33.38 -41.00
C VAL A 642 -15.05 33.80 -41.61
N SER A 643 -15.77 32.81 -42.16
CA SER A 643 -17.09 33.00 -42.77
C SER A 643 -18.04 33.83 -41.88
N PRO A 644 -18.63 34.92 -42.40
CA PRO A 644 -19.67 35.66 -41.70
C PRO A 644 -20.90 34.79 -41.39
N THR A 645 -21.22 33.83 -42.27
CA THR A 645 -22.31 32.88 -42.11
C THR A 645 -22.08 31.96 -40.90
N LEU A 646 -20.85 31.47 -40.74
CA LEU A 646 -20.45 30.68 -39.57
C LEU A 646 -20.59 31.48 -38.28
N LEU A 647 -20.05 32.71 -38.25
CA LEU A 647 -20.08 33.59 -37.08
C LEU A 647 -21.48 34.10 -36.71
N ASN A 648 -22.44 34.09 -37.65
CA ASN A 648 -23.85 34.38 -37.36
C ASN A 648 -24.52 33.20 -36.64
N ASN A 649 -24.21 31.96 -37.05
CA ASN A 649 -24.87 30.75 -36.55
C ASN A 649 -24.20 30.17 -35.30
N TYR A 650 -22.90 30.42 -35.12
CA TYR A 650 -22.06 29.95 -34.01
C TYR A 650 -21.22 31.11 -33.46
N PRO A 651 -21.76 31.90 -32.51
CA PRO A 651 -21.09 33.10 -32.02
C PRO A 651 -19.90 32.81 -31.07
N ALA A 652 -19.76 31.58 -30.56
CA ALA A 652 -18.67 31.20 -29.65
C ALA A 652 -17.68 30.21 -30.29
N LEU A 653 -16.39 30.35 -29.96
CA LEU A 653 -15.28 29.50 -30.46
C LEU A 653 -14.69 28.68 -29.31
N LEU A 654 -14.47 27.38 -29.54
CA LEU A 654 -13.88 26.46 -28.56
C LEU A 654 -12.72 25.67 -29.18
N THR A 655 -11.69 25.42 -28.37
CA THR A 655 -10.65 24.43 -28.66
C THR A 655 -10.43 23.52 -27.46
N ILE A 656 -10.31 22.21 -27.70
CA ILE A 656 -10.01 21.19 -26.69
C ILE A 656 -8.86 20.32 -27.19
N LYS A 657 -7.84 20.12 -26.34
CA LYS A 657 -6.70 19.24 -26.62
C LYS A 657 -6.31 18.43 -25.39
N MET A 658 -6.03 17.15 -25.56
CA MET A 658 -5.83 16.20 -24.45
C MET A 658 -4.85 15.10 -24.86
N SER A 659 -3.92 14.71 -23.97
CA SER A 659 -2.99 13.59 -24.18
C SER A 659 -3.69 12.24 -24.08
N ASN A 660 -4.60 12.10 -23.11
CA ASN A 660 -5.44 10.93 -22.95
C ASN A 660 -6.87 11.26 -23.42
N LYS A 661 -7.36 10.58 -24.45
CA LYS A 661 -8.67 10.82 -25.08
C LYS A 661 -9.81 10.14 -24.32
N ASP A 662 -9.77 10.17 -22.99
CA ASP A 662 -10.86 9.66 -22.15
C ASP A 662 -12.11 10.52 -22.33
N MET A 663 -13.17 9.92 -22.88
CA MET A 663 -14.44 10.57 -23.18
C MET A 663 -15.18 11.08 -21.95
N ASN A 664 -15.04 10.46 -20.79
CA ASN A 664 -15.68 10.96 -19.58
C ASN A 664 -15.01 12.24 -19.09
N VAL A 665 -13.69 12.33 -19.22
CA VAL A 665 -12.92 13.52 -18.83
C VAL A 665 -13.15 14.65 -19.84
N ALA A 666 -13.11 14.34 -21.13
CA ALA A 666 -13.41 15.30 -22.18
C ALA A 666 -14.83 15.88 -22.04
N ARG A 667 -15.84 15.07 -21.70
CA ARG A 667 -17.21 15.55 -21.41
C ARG A 667 -17.27 16.43 -20.16
N ARG A 668 -16.52 16.11 -19.10
CA ARG A 668 -16.44 16.95 -17.89
C ARG A 668 -15.75 18.29 -18.19
N LEU A 669 -14.66 18.26 -18.95
CA LEU A 669 -13.95 19.47 -19.38
C LEU A 669 -14.86 20.35 -20.24
N LEU A 670 -15.55 19.77 -21.23
CA LEU A 670 -16.52 20.48 -22.06
C LEU A 670 -17.62 21.13 -21.22
N LYS A 671 -18.15 20.42 -20.20
CA LYS A 671 -19.12 20.99 -19.26
C LYS A 671 -18.55 22.17 -18.46
N CYS A 672 -17.31 22.07 -17.97
CA CYS A 672 -16.64 23.13 -17.22
C CYS A 672 -16.43 24.37 -18.09
N VAL A 673 -15.89 24.18 -19.30
CA VAL A 673 -15.60 25.26 -20.25
C VAL A 673 -16.90 25.93 -20.73
N CYS A 674 -17.91 25.14 -21.10
CA CYS A 674 -19.21 25.66 -21.57
C CYS A 674 -20.15 26.11 -20.43
N SER A 675 -19.76 25.97 -19.16
CA SER A 675 -20.58 26.41 -18.01
C SER A 675 -20.80 27.92 -18.01
N ARG A 676 -19.83 28.69 -18.55
CA ARG A 676 -19.91 30.15 -18.64
C ARG A 676 -20.74 30.68 -19.80
N LEU A 677 -21.00 29.85 -20.81
CA LEU A 677 -21.89 30.23 -21.91
C LEU A 677 -23.32 30.40 -21.42
N LYS A 678 -23.93 31.52 -21.82
CA LYS A 678 -25.37 31.76 -21.69
C LYS A 678 -26.17 30.61 -22.34
N HIS A 679 -27.39 30.40 -21.87
CA HIS A 679 -28.29 29.40 -22.47
C HIS A 679 -28.48 29.68 -23.97
N ASN A 680 -28.55 28.61 -24.77
CA ASN A 680 -28.79 28.63 -26.23
C ASN A 680 -27.69 29.28 -27.09
N VAL A 681 -26.45 29.34 -26.61
CA VAL A 681 -25.30 29.76 -27.42
C VAL A 681 -24.71 28.55 -28.16
N ASN A 682 -24.66 28.64 -29.48
CA ASN A 682 -24.00 27.64 -30.32
C ASN A 682 -22.49 27.89 -30.36
N VAL A 683 -21.70 26.81 -30.28
CA VAL A 683 -20.23 26.85 -30.23
C VAL A 683 -19.68 26.13 -31.45
N PHE A 684 -18.63 26.67 -32.07
CA PHE A 684 -17.89 25.96 -33.11
C PHE A 684 -16.43 25.69 -32.71
N CYS A 685 -15.87 24.64 -33.31
CA CYS A 685 -14.46 24.26 -33.25
C CYS A 685 -13.91 24.21 -34.67
N ARG A 686 -12.63 24.57 -34.83
CA ARG A 686 -11.89 24.57 -36.09
C ARG A 686 -10.77 23.52 -36.03
N LEU A 687 -10.74 22.61 -37.00
CA LEU A 687 -9.69 21.59 -37.14
C LEU A 687 -9.02 21.74 -38.51
N SER A 688 -7.68 21.64 -38.54
CA SER A 688 -6.93 21.58 -39.80
C SER A 688 -7.13 20.21 -40.48
N GLU A 689 -7.22 20.17 -41.81
CA GLU A 689 -7.30 18.91 -42.59
C GLU A 689 -6.14 17.94 -42.32
N SER A 690 -4.98 18.45 -41.90
CA SER A 690 -3.81 17.65 -41.53
C SER A 690 -4.02 16.81 -40.25
N LEU A 691 -4.97 17.20 -39.38
CA LEU A 691 -5.29 16.45 -38.17
C LEU A 691 -6.23 15.26 -38.47
N ASN A 692 -5.60 14.08 -38.63
CA ASN A 692 -6.09 12.71 -38.39
C ASN A 692 -7.60 12.49 -38.13
N ARG A 693 -8.20 11.51 -38.85
CA ARG A 693 -9.55 10.92 -38.60
C ARG A 693 -9.91 10.70 -37.12
N GLN A 694 -8.90 10.51 -36.26
CA GLN A 694 -9.07 10.34 -34.81
C GLN A 694 -9.66 11.57 -34.09
N TYR A 695 -9.37 12.81 -34.52
CA TYR A 695 -9.95 14.00 -33.90
C TYR A 695 -11.39 14.25 -34.35
N GLU A 696 -11.71 13.90 -35.60
CA GLU A 696 -13.09 13.87 -36.08
C GLU A 696 -13.95 12.92 -35.24
N THR A 697 -13.48 11.69 -34.98
CA THR A 697 -14.21 10.75 -34.10
C THR A 697 -14.38 11.34 -32.68
N PHE A 698 -13.33 11.95 -32.13
CA PHE A 698 -13.34 12.56 -30.79
C PHE A 698 -14.41 13.66 -30.66
N TYR A 699 -14.47 14.62 -31.58
CA TYR A 699 -15.46 15.70 -31.51
C TYR A 699 -16.89 15.21 -31.78
N ARG A 700 -17.08 14.22 -32.66
CA ARG A 700 -18.39 13.59 -32.88
C ARG A 700 -18.89 12.87 -31.62
N GLU A 701 -18.04 12.15 -30.90
CA GLU A 701 -18.39 11.47 -29.64
C GLU A 701 -18.68 12.44 -28.48
N LEU A 702 -18.15 13.66 -28.54
CA LEU A 702 -18.51 14.78 -27.66
C LEU A 702 -19.85 15.44 -28.04
N GLY A 703 -20.46 15.03 -29.15
CA GLY A 703 -21.76 15.52 -29.62
C GLY A 703 -21.68 16.71 -30.57
N PHE A 704 -20.51 16.98 -31.16
CA PHE A 704 -20.40 17.98 -32.23
C PHE A 704 -20.83 17.39 -33.58
N SER A 705 -21.43 18.22 -34.43
CA SER A 705 -21.80 17.87 -35.81
C SER A 705 -20.98 18.68 -36.81
N SER A 706 -20.68 18.09 -37.97
CA SER A 706 -19.96 18.78 -39.04
C SER A 706 -20.79 19.94 -39.59
N ILE A 707 -20.17 21.11 -39.75
CA ILE A 707 -20.75 22.30 -40.37
C ILE A 707 -20.32 22.35 -41.83
N GLN A 708 -21.26 22.63 -42.73
CA GLN A 708 -21.02 22.80 -44.17
C GLN A 708 -21.74 24.07 -44.63
N TYR A 709 -20.99 25.06 -45.09
CA TYR A 709 -21.50 26.24 -45.79
C TYR A 709 -20.64 26.49 -47.03
N ASP A 710 -21.25 27.07 -48.07
CA ASP A 710 -20.59 27.31 -49.36
C ASP A 710 -19.44 28.33 -49.27
N ASP A 711 -19.40 29.13 -48.20
CA ASP A 711 -18.39 30.16 -47.94
C ASP A 711 -17.30 29.72 -46.93
N LEU A 712 -17.21 28.43 -46.60
CA LEU A 712 -16.13 27.88 -45.77
C LEU A 712 -14.87 27.55 -46.60
N PRO A 713 -13.67 27.73 -46.04
CA PRO A 713 -12.44 27.33 -46.71
C PRO A 713 -12.37 25.82 -46.91
N VAL A 714 -11.93 25.39 -48.11
CA VAL A 714 -11.92 23.98 -48.54
C VAL A 714 -10.99 23.10 -47.68
N ASN A 715 -9.97 23.70 -47.05
CA ASN A 715 -8.91 22.96 -46.35
C ASN A 715 -9.06 22.94 -44.81
N GLU A 716 -10.23 23.35 -44.28
CA GLU A 716 -10.52 23.32 -42.85
C GLU A 716 -11.87 22.67 -42.57
N ILE A 717 -11.94 21.92 -41.47
CA ILE A 717 -13.16 21.24 -41.05
C ILE A 717 -13.71 21.93 -39.80
N PHE A 718 -14.98 22.31 -39.87
CA PHE A 718 -15.68 23.00 -38.80
C PHE A 718 -16.72 22.07 -38.14
N TYR A 719 -16.73 22.07 -36.81
CA TYR A 719 -17.67 21.29 -36.01
C TYR A 719 -18.49 22.21 -35.11
N GLY A 720 -19.80 22.00 -35.08
CA GLY A 720 -20.75 22.78 -34.29
C GLY A 720 -21.33 21.97 -33.15
N TRP A 721 -21.45 22.60 -31.99
CA TRP A 721 -22.16 22.06 -30.82
C TRP A 721 -23.26 23.03 -30.42
N LYS A 722 -24.48 22.50 -30.29
CA LYS A 722 -25.64 23.25 -29.85
C LYS A 722 -25.96 22.85 -28.42
N LYS A 723 -25.94 23.81 -27.50
CA LYS A 723 -26.35 23.62 -26.10
C LYS A 723 -27.88 23.54 -26.08
N ASN A 724 -28.42 22.31 -26.15
CA ASN A 724 -29.85 22.05 -25.97
C ASN A 724 -30.30 22.31 -24.53
#